data_AF-A0A1M5DQE7-F1
#
_entry.id   AF-A0A1M5DQE7-F1
#
_cell.length_a   1.000
_cell.length_b   1.000
_cell.length_c   1.000
_cell.angle_alpha   90.00
_cell.angle_beta   90.00
_cell.angle_gamma   90.00
#
_symmetry.space_group_name_H-M   'P 1'
#
loop_
_entity.id
_entity.type
_entity.pdbx_description
1 polymer ?
#
loop_
_entity_poly.entity_id
_entity_poly.type
_entity_poly.pdbx_seq_one_letter_code
_entity_poly.pdbx_strand_id
1 'polypeptide(L)'
;MKRVFSSVFLVCSCIWAQSGLTVEAFDEQSNNNTQLTLRLRLKNNTAETLSNIQAKYLIERDDSRTLNVYPYYMPNATYTLDTLSDYLVVNINVNAVAPGFYPNESGISLGMVYSDGEKFYKDSDYSYPGKGNFKSAPHIVVMQNGAWLTGELPPLMSAAKLRFKAIQPENSDTRSAWVEIENYGKESVNLSRFVLKNSESHRASIGDFTLKQGDKLRICQDITLECPVDSFTTVIQNLSFGNSGELKLTLGDNAVDYVAWGKQGTMGGASFLSTSPVEILGEYESYYNGAFFRYIDNIGWKIFSSKEIDKYENALPSARSYNIPDGSAIVLSENQKPRFAWMEVSGAKSYILSVYNANDTSLVFQKQTEKTFVDADIPQGEYLWNVEPVELTFGAKVFENGDLSYVVVFDEEQGQFLTNVTLLNAPTIGARKDTKMLATSMGNKAKEWGWNREHTLSEEKTPEEKMRCWAVGFNILNKFYGGTLTQDEIKIMGMKYKNYTALDYFMLGDDGGLKLSELSIFVDLIKDIFDRNTTTIMPTPTPSSINPNKATLIRRSKNSPLNDDDVEIIKQSIAKKNPVYIATVSGSGHVMIIDGYAEGVDDLYRSSTEELIMKKGEPFFHYVNIDNNGYSAWLTKDAFNVVFYFVMGKPDFVLNRDPLLAQEKIDSDDDGVIDYDEKYRFETEVNDDDSDDDGVSDYNEIYAMTKKCTFISETDIVNGESYTTYHGCRVYDYYDSDEDGLPTYKDPDSDNGGVKDGAEDLNGNGEVDPGETDPYLESDDKKLEITQKTYDLPDGITIFGRERVALNDGVVCYNTTKTDGDYCDIVSSSRASQSTIILGVRATVRNIYTRGGMWLRVRSVVDGFVAPYTLPSLKHPIKKDIDVTIRGKSDALNTIAFPYSDEFDTWTLDEEPKLEHVVKDGEVFEWKENDKYKTLKVEAGGKLVLNPGTFIAKELILDRKSSVEFAKPGEATQVVAMDFLNWRTEIINKDLPLVARGFKLITYMQSERLYTLGINWAGTLYAPYSYVIFGQASNKLMYGRFYADIAIVHQRTKVVRVDYDPFVPEVEEENPDVEEKNPDAGDENENQETVVAENDNPSEDDVIGDGLFKQRPANENVINEAVAKSSFAAELKGFSRNGIVFETKSAGIVKISVMSANGIMVKSVSAGNLEAGTHSVAWNSDNVPSGRYLVTLSQNGKVSGKFVSLK
;
A
#
# COMPACT_ATOMS: atom_id res chain seq x y z
N MET A 1 20.65 -31.79 -77.41
CA MET A 1 19.23 -31.65 -77.88
C MET A 1 18.55 -30.56 -77.05
N LYS A 2 17.34 -30.13 -77.46
CA LYS A 2 16.33 -29.31 -76.74
C LYS A 2 16.68 -28.93 -75.28
N ARG A 3 16.94 -27.64 -74.99
CA ARG A 3 16.00 -26.65 -74.38
C ARG A 3 15.73 -26.86 -72.89
N VAL A 4 15.85 -25.88 -71.98
CA VAL A 4 16.51 -24.56 -71.94
C VAL A 4 16.94 -24.34 -70.48
N PHE A 5 18.11 -23.74 -70.23
CA PHE A 5 18.50 -23.19 -68.92
C PHE A 5 19.21 -21.85 -69.15
N SER A 6 18.74 -20.78 -68.51
CA SER A 6 19.54 -19.58 -68.19
C SER A 6 18.74 -18.64 -67.27
N SER A 7 19.43 -18.04 -66.31
CA SER A 7 18.91 -17.20 -65.24
C SER A 7 18.49 -15.80 -65.70
N VAL A 8 17.61 -15.14 -64.92
CA VAL A 8 17.81 -13.78 -64.36
C VAL A 8 16.67 -13.48 -63.36
N PHE A 9 16.91 -12.54 -62.44
CA PHE A 9 15.96 -12.05 -61.43
C PHE A 9 14.56 -11.72 -61.98
N LEU A 10 13.54 -12.01 -61.19
CA LEU A 10 12.40 -11.10 -61.04
C LEU A 10 12.06 -10.95 -59.54
N VAL A 11 11.62 -9.76 -59.14
CA VAL A 11 11.52 -9.33 -57.75
C VAL A 11 10.24 -9.85 -57.08
N CYS A 12 10.28 -10.04 -55.76
CA CYS A 12 9.09 -10.32 -54.95
C CYS A 12 8.04 -9.21 -55.15
N SER A 13 6.92 -9.56 -55.79
CA SER A 13 5.76 -8.69 -55.93
C SER A 13 4.54 -9.42 -55.39
N CYS A 14 4.46 -9.50 -54.05
CA CYS A 14 3.17 -9.71 -53.41
C CYS A 14 2.26 -8.55 -53.87
N ILE A 15 1.25 -8.86 -54.67
CA ILE A 15 0.20 -7.90 -54.97
C ILE A 15 -0.61 -7.74 -53.68
N TRP A 16 -0.20 -6.76 -52.87
CA TRP A 16 -1.04 -6.21 -51.81
C TRP A 16 -2.35 -5.79 -52.48
N ALA A 17 -3.43 -6.51 -52.18
CA ALA A 17 -4.77 -6.06 -52.53
C ALA A 17 -5.03 -4.79 -51.73
N GLN A 18 -4.82 -3.62 -52.34
CA GLN A 18 -5.17 -2.35 -51.71
C GLN A 18 -6.64 -2.42 -51.29
N SER A 19 -6.89 -2.21 -50.00
CA SER A 19 -8.26 -2.15 -49.49
C SER A 19 -9.01 -1.06 -50.26
N GLY A 20 -10.21 -1.41 -50.75
CA GLY A 20 -11.00 -0.50 -51.60
C GLY A 20 -11.38 0.80 -50.91
N LEU A 21 -11.20 0.88 -49.59
CA LEU A 21 -11.47 2.04 -48.76
C LEU A 21 -10.35 2.21 -47.72
N THR A 22 -9.90 3.44 -47.51
CA THR A 22 -8.92 3.83 -46.48
C THR A 22 -9.54 4.79 -45.46
N VAL A 23 -9.03 4.80 -44.24
CA VAL A 23 -9.52 5.62 -43.11
C VAL A 23 -8.50 6.66 -42.74
N GLU A 24 -8.94 7.91 -42.58
CA GLU A 24 -8.10 9.00 -42.10
C GLU A 24 -8.80 9.74 -40.96
N ALA A 25 -8.09 10.02 -39.86
CA ALA A 25 -8.64 10.68 -38.68
C ALA A 25 -7.63 11.55 -37.92
N PHE A 26 -8.12 12.43 -37.05
CA PHE A 26 -7.37 13.19 -36.04
C PHE A 26 -8.30 13.71 -34.94
N ASP A 27 -7.76 14.18 -33.81
CA ASP A 27 -8.51 14.98 -32.83
C ASP A 27 -8.37 16.48 -33.09
N GLU A 28 -9.51 17.14 -33.30
CA GLU A 28 -9.65 18.58 -33.55
C GLU A 28 -9.48 19.43 -32.28
N GLN A 29 -9.61 18.82 -31.08
CA GLN A 29 -9.39 19.50 -29.79
C GLN A 29 -8.42 18.74 -28.89
N SER A 30 -7.25 18.36 -29.42
CA SER A 30 -6.21 17.64 -28.67
C SER A 30 -5.82 18.31 -27.35
N ASN A 31 -5.84 19.65 -27.29
CA ASN A 31 -5.43 20.43 -26.13
C ASN A 31 -6.50 20.50 -25.03
N ASN A 32 -7.72 20.02 -25.28
CA ASN A 32 -8.77 19.93 -24.26
C ASN A 32 -8.73 18.54 -23.61
N ASN A 33 -8.49 18.48 -22.30
CA ASN A 33 -8.36 17.24 -21.55
C ASN A 33 -9.68 16.69 -20.98
N THR A 34 -10.83 17.33 -21.23
CA THR A 34 -12.16 16.83 -20.81
C THR A 34 -13.02 16.29 -21.97
N GLN A 35 -12.60 16.50 -23.22
CA GLN A 35 -13.31 15.97 -24.39
C GLN A 35 -12.41 15.61 -25.56
N LEU A 36 -12.79 14.57 -26.31
CA LEU A 36 -12.26 14.20 -27.62
C LEU A 36 -13.15 14.81 -28.72
N THR A 37 -12.59 15.43 -29.76
CA THR A 37 -13.34 15.87 -30.95
C THR A 37 -12.82 15.15 -32.19
N LEU A 38 -13.33 13.92 -32.39
CA LEU A 38 -12.91 13.04 -33.47
C LEU A 38 -13.33 13.61 -34.84
N ARG A 39 -12.34 13.94 -35.67
CA ARG A 39 -12.48 14.13 -37.11
C ARG A 39 -12.16 12.82 -37.82
N LEU A 40 -13.08 12.32 -38.64
CA LEU A 40 -12.92 11.06 -39.39
C LEU A 40 -13.43 11.18 -40.82
N ARG A 41 -12.63 10.80 -41.82
CA ARG A 41 -13.07 10.67 -43.21
C ARG A 41 -12.74 9.29 -43.77
N LEU A 42 -13.66 8.77 -44.59
CA LEU A 42 -13.47 7.51 -45.31
C LEU A 42 -13.19 7.84 -46.77
N LYS A 43 -12.16 7.22 -47.36
CA LYS A 43 -11.81 7.44 -48.77
C LYS A 43 -12.00 6.15 -49.54
N ASN A 44 -13.03 6.09 -50.37
CA ASN A 44 -13.24 4.99 -51.31
C ASN A 44 -12.34 5.20 -52.52
N ASN A 45 -11.40 4.27 -52.72
CA ASN A 45 -10.41 4.27 -53.79
C ASN A 45 -10.85 3.38 -54.98
N THR A 46 -12.05 2.77 -54.93
CA THR A 46 -12.64 2.02 -56.04
C THR A 46 -13.47 2.91 -56.98
N ALA A 47 -13.87 2.38 -58.13
CA ALA A 47 -14.79 3.05 -59.07
C ALA A 47 -16.28 2.81 -58.74
N GLU A 48 -16.61 2.02 -57.71
CA GLU A 48 -17.97 1.64 -57.35
C GLU A 48 -18.41 2.30 -56.04
N THR A 49 -19.72 2.40 -55.79
CA THR A 49 -20.25 2.92 -54.51
C THR A 49 -20.36 1.79 -53.50
N LEU A 50 -19.60 1.86 -52.41
CA LEU A 50 -19.59 0.84 -51.36
C LEU A 50 -20.77 1.06 -50.39
N SER A 51 -21.65 0.07 -50.25
CA SER A 51 -22.82 0.12 -49.37
C SER A 51 -22.59 -0.56 -48.02
N ASN A 52 -23.36 -0.14 -47.01
CA ASN A 52 -23.40 -0.70 -45.65
C ASN A 52 -22.00 -0.76 -44.98
N ILE A 53 -21.37 0.40 -44.85
CA ILE A 53 -20.06 0.57 -44.23
C ILE A 53 -20.24 0.90 -42.74
N GLN A 54 -19.48 0.26 -41.86
CA GLN A 54 -19.44 0.58 -40.42
C GLN A 54 -17.97 0.77 -40.01
N ALA A 55 -17.61 1.97 -39.54
CA ALA A 55 -16.33 2.24 -38.90
C ALA A 55 -16.48 2.13 -37.37
N LYS A 56 -15.53 1.49 -36.68
CA LYS A 56 -15.52 1.30 -35.23
C LYS A 56 -14.38 2.11 -34.61
N TYR A 57 -14.70 2.99 -33.67
CA TYR A 57 -13.75 3.68 -32.81
C TYR A 57 -13.84 3.09 -31.40
N LEU A 58 -12.73 2.60 -30.87
CA LEU A 58 -12.61 1.90 -29.59
C LEU A 58 -12.00 2.85 -28.53
N ILE A 59 -12.74 3.04 -27.44
CA ILE A 59 -12.42 3.86 -26.27
C ILE A 59 -12.13 2.91 -25.10
N GLU A 60 -11.16 3.19 -24.23
CA GLU A 60 -10.92 2.36 -23.05
C GLU A 60 -12.14 2.36 -22.11
N ARG A 61 -12.57 1.19 -21.65
CA ARG A 61 -13.86 1.02 -20.97
C ARG A 61 -13.79 1.30 -19.47
N ASP A 62 -14.33 2.44 -19.07
CA ASP A 62 -14.65 2.77 -17.68
C ASP A 62 -16.15 2.57 -17.42
N ASP A 63 -16.53 1.46 -16.78
CA ASP A 63 -17.93 1.16 -16.43
C ASP A 63 -18.51 2.08 -15.33
N SER A 64 -17.71 2.95 -14.69
CA SER A 64 -18.18 3.90 -13.69
C SER A 64 -18.71 5.21 -14.29
N ARG A 65 -18.35 5.53 -15.54
CA ARG A 65 -18.66 6.81 -16.22
C ARG A 65 -19.53 6.61 -17.47
N THR A 66 -20.41 7.57 -17.76
CA THR A 66 -21.29 7.51 -18.94
C THR A 66 -20.75 8.40 -20.06
N LEU A 67 -20.42 7.79 -21.22
CA LEU A 67 -19.99 8.53 -22.42
C LEU A 67 -21.18 9.19 -23.12
N ASN A 68 -21.06 10.48 -23.41
CA ASN A 68 -21.98 11.24 -24.25
C ASN A 68 -21.31 11.57 -25.59
N VAL A 69 -21.98 11.28 -26.71
CA VAL A 69 -21.47 11.55 -28.07
C VAL A 69 -22.32 12.59 -28.79
N TYR A 70 -21.67 13.69 -29.20
CA TYR A 70 -22.27 14.87 -29.78
C TYR A 70 -21.92 14.97 -31.28
N PRO A 71 -22.84 14.64 -32.21
CA PRO A 71 -22.55 14.63 -33.64
C PRO A 71 -22.62 16.05 -34.23
N TYR A 72 -21.49 16.77 -34.22
CA TYR A 72 -21.41 18.13 -34.75
C TYR A 72 -21.56 18.19 -36.28
N TYR A 73 -21.03 17.19 -37.00
CA TYR A 73 -21.24 17.07 -38.45
C TYR A 73 -21.19 15.61 -38.89
N MET A 74 -22.36 15.01 -39.13
CA MET A 74 -22.50 13.59 -39.50
C MET A 74 -23.59 13.38 -40.58
N PRO A 75 -23.45 13.95 -41.79
CA PRO A 75 -24.45 13.81 -42.84
C PRO A 75 -24.54 12.35 -43.34
N ASN A 76 -25.77 11.88 -43.60
CA ASN A 76 -26.11 10.55 -44.15
C ASN A 76 -25.52 9.33 -43.40
N ALA A 77 -25.03 9.54 -42.18
CA ALA A 77 -24.47 8.53 -41.31
C ALA A 77 -25.12 8.61 -39.91
N THR A 78 -25.04 7.55 -39.13
CA THR A 78 -25.51 7.49 -37.73
C THR A 78 -24.45 6.87 -36.84
N TYR A 79 -24.49 7.14 -35.54
CA TYR A 79 -23.67 6.39 -34.58
C TYR A 79 -24.52 5.48 -33.70
N THR A 80 -23.93 4.39 -33.21
CA THR A 80 -24.46 3.57 -32.11
C THR A 80 -23.32 3.24 -31.13
N LEU A 81 -23.59 3.37 -29.83
CA LEU A 81 -22.71 2.85 -28.78
C LEU A 81 -22.94 1.35 -28.61
N ASP A 82 -21.87 0.62 -28.33
CA ASP A 82 -21.78 -0.84 -28.20
C ASP A 82 -20.55 -1.17 -27.32
N THR A 83 -20.39 -2.40 -26.84
CA THR A 83 -19.19 -2.82 -26.08
C THR A 83 -18.46 -3.96 -26.76
N LEU A 84 -17.13 -4.00 -26.60
CA LEU A 84 -16.29 -5.04 -27.18
C LEU A 84 -15.15 -5.37 -26.20
N SER A 85 -15.38 -6.37 -25.35
CA SER A 85 -14.52 -6.69 -24.20
C SER A 85 -14.34 -5.46 -23.29
N ASP A 86 -13.11 -4.98 -23.19
CA ASP A 86 -12.68 -3.92 -22.28
C ASP A 86 -12.55 -2.57 -23.03
N TYR A 87 -13.26 -2.45 -24.17
CA TYR A 87 -13.47 -1.21 -24.91
C TYR A 87 -14.95 -0.86 -25.07
N LEU A 88 -15.26 0.43 -24.98
CA LEU A 88 -16.52 1.03 -25.41
C LEU A 88 -16.39 1.43 -26.89
N VAL A 89 -17.38 1.07 -27.72
CA VAL A 89 -17.26 1.18 -29.19
C VAL A 89 -18.27 2.17 -29.76
N VAL A 90 -17.77 3.24 -30.37
CA VAL A 90 -18.55 4.16 -31.19
C VAL A 90 -18.60 3.62 -32.62
N ASN A 91 -19.73 3.04 -33.00
CA ASN A 91 -19.95 2.49 -34.34
C ASN A 91 -20.53 3.58 -35.26
N ILE A 92 -19.74 4.04 -36.22
CA ILE A 92 -20.12 5.02 -37.24
C ILE A 92 -20.67 4.25 -38.47
N ASN A 93 -21.99 4.26 -38.63
CA ASN A 93 -22.70 3.54 -39.68
C ASN A 93 -22.98 4.47 -40.88
N VAL A 94 -22.56 4.05 -42.08
CA VAL A 94 -22.64 4.81 -43.33
C VAL A 94 -23.32 3.95 -44.41
N ASN A 95 -24.49 4.39 -44.88
CA ASN A 95 -25.30 3.60 -45.82
C ASN A 95 -24.64 3.43 -47.20
N ALA A 96 -23.93 4.46 -47.70
CA ALA A 96 -23.27 4.44 -48.99
C ALA A 96 -22.07 5.40 -49.05
N VAL A 97 -20.92 4.91 -49.54
CA VAL A 97 -19.67 5.65 -49.76
C VAL A 97 -19.35 5.65 -51.26
N ALA A 98 -19.63 6.76 -51.93
CA ALA A 98 -19.27 6.95 -53.35
C ALA A 98 -17.74 7.05 -53.53
N PRO A 99 -17.19 6.84 -54.74
CA PRO A 99 -15.77 7.05 -55.03
C PRO A 99 -15.28 8.45 -54.61
N GLY A 100 -14.14 8.51 -53.92
CA GLY A 100 -13.62 9.75 -53.30
C GLY A 100 -13.78 9.78 -51.77
N PHE A 101 -13.76 10.98 -51.19
CA PHE A 101 -13.89 11.19 -49.74
C PHE A 101 -15.35 11.30 -49.28
N TYR A 102 -15.68 10.60 -48.19
CA TYR A 102 -16.95 10.66 -47.49
C TYR A 102 -16.77 11.24 -46.08
N PRO A 103 -17.69 12.14 -45.64
CA PRO A 103 -18.77 12.76 -46.42
C PRO A 103 -18.26 13.79 -47.44
N ASN A 104 -17.05 14.31 -47.21
CA ASN A 104 -16.26 15.19 -48.07
C ASN A 104 -14.82 15.24 -47.50
N GLU A 105 -13.97 16.12 -48.03
CA GLU A 105 -12.60 16.29 -47.56
C GLU A 105 -12.49 16.75 -46.09
N SER A 106 -13.51 17.39 -45.52
CA SER A 106 -13.54 17.85 -44.12
C SER A 106 -13.94 16.76 -43.10
N GLY A 107 -14.37 15.59 -43.58
CA GLY A 107 -14.77 14.46 -42.74
C GLY A 107 -16.03 14.67 -41.89
N ILE A 108 -16.38 13.64 -41.12
CA ILE A 108 -17.32 13.66 -39.99
C ILE A 108 -16.63 14.36 -38.81
N SER A 109 -17.41 15.05 -37.95
CA SER A 109 -16.96 15.55 -36.63
C SER A 109 -17.90 15.06 -35.53
N LEU A 110 -17.33 14.39 -34.51
CA LEU A 110 -18.01 13.89 -33.31
C LEU A 110 -17.27 14.37 -32.04
N GLY A 111 -17.97 15.09 -31.16
CA GLY A 111 -17.50 15.33 -29.79
C GLY A 111 -17.83 14.15 -28.87
N MET A 112 -16.96 13.83 -27.92
CA MET A 112 -17.14 12.76 -26.94
C MET A 112 -16.70 13.25 -25.55
N VAL A 113 -17.57 13.11 -24.55
CA VAL A 113 -17.41 13.70 -23.20
C VAL A 113 -18.00 12.75 -22.15
N TYR A 114 -17.35 12.57 -21.00
CA TYR A 114 -17.94 11.85 -19.87
C TYR A 114 -18.97 12.71 -19.10
N SER A 115 -19.98 12.06 -18.51
CA SER A 115 -21.16 12.70 -17.91
C SER A 115 -20.91 13.52 -16.64
N ASP A 116 -19.77 13.29 -16.00
CA ASP A 116 -19.29 13.96 -14.78
C ASP A 116 -18.58 15.29 -15.08
N GLY A 117 -17.99 15.43 -16.27
CA GLY A 117 -17.13 16.55 -16.65
C GLY A 117 -15.65 16.35 -16.31
N GLU A 118 -15.25 15.13 -15.92
CA GLU A 118 -13.87 14.78 -15.58
C GLU A 118 -12.98 14.56 -16.81
N LYS A 119 -11.68 14.30 -16.56
CA LYS A 119 -10.69 14.13 -17.62
C LYS A 119 -10.98 12.93 -18.54
N PHE A 120 -10.79 13.16 -19.83
CA PHE A 120 -10.90 12.20 -20.93
C PHE A 120 -9.48 11.74 -21.31
N TYR A 121 -9.11 10.50 -20.95
CA TYR A 121 -7.76 9.96 -21.09
C TYR A 121 -7.49 9.41 -22.49
N LYS A 122 -7.22 10.31 -23.45
CA LYS A 122 -7.16 9.99 -24.89
C LYS A 122 -6.04 9.02 -25.28
N ASP A 123 -4.89 9.04 -24.62
CA ASP A 123 -3.72 8.26 -25.04
C ASP A 123 -3.82 6.75 -24.70
N SER A 124 -4.85 6.34 -23.95
CA SER A 124 -5.21 4.94 -23.69
C SER A 124 -6.26 4.36 -24.66
N ASP A 125 -7.01 5.22 -25.36
CA ASP A 125 -7.97 4.82 -26.39
C ASP A 125 -7.23 4.15 -27.56
N TYR A 126 -7.42 2.84 -27.76
CA TYR A 126 -6.74 2.10 -28.82
C TYR A 126 -6.92 2.73 -30.22
N SER A 127 -8.12 3.28 -30.51
CA SER A 127 -8.41 3.93 -31.79
C SER A 127 -7.93 5.38 -31.91
N TYR A 128 -7.29 5.97 -30.89
CA TYR A 128 -6.94 7.39 -30.88
C TYR A 128 -5.95 7.76 -32.00
N PRO A 129 -6.33 8.65 -32.93
CA PRO A 129 -5.42 9.07 -33.99
C PRO A 129 -4.40 10.10 -33.51
N GLY A 130 -4.58 10.73 -32.34
CA GLY A 130 -3.76 11.86 -31.90
C GLY A 130 -4.03 13.16 -32.67
N LYS A 131 -3.29 14.21 -32.29
CA LYS A 131 -3.43 15.58 -32.80
C LYS A 131 -3.02 15.76 -34.27
N GLY A 132 -3.48 16.87 -34.87
CA GLY A 132 -2.94 17.43 -36.10
C GLY A 132 -3.96 17.60 -37.23
N ASN A 133 -3.71 16.92 -38.35
CA ASN A 133 -4.52 16.91 -39.56
C ASN A 133 -4.85 15.46 -39.95
N PHE A 134 -5.78 15.25 -40.89
CA PHE A 134 -6.12 13.94 -41.44
C PHE A 134 -4.88 13.13 -41.87
N LYS A 135 -4.70 11.98 -41.22
CA LYS A 135 -3.63 10.99 -41.45
C LYS A 135 -4.21 9.59 -41.29
N SER A 136 -3.51 8.57 -41.80
CA SER A 136 -3.97 7.18 -41.72
C SER A 136 -4.27 6.75 -40.28
N ALA A 137 -5.42 6.14 -40.06
CA ALA A 137 -5.87 5.66 -38.74
C ALA A 137 -6.10 4.14 -38.77
N PRO A 138 -5.04 3.31 -38.65
CA PRO A 138 -5.14 1.86 -38.79
C PRO A 138 -5.99 1.21 -37.70
N HIS A 139 -5.98 1.75 -36.48
CA HIS A 139 -6.73 1.24 -35.34
C HIS A 139 -8.24 1.57 -35.36
N ILE A 140 -8.76 2.09 -36.48
CA ILE A 140 -10.20 2.32 -36.70
C ILE A 140 -10.69 1.28 -37.71
N VAL A 141 -11.26 0.19 -37.21
CA VAL A 141 -11.70 -0.95 -38.02
C VAL A 141 -12.92 -0.59 -38.85
N VAL A 142 -12.90 -0.94 -40.14
CA VAL A 142 -14.04 -0.75 -41.04
C VAL A 142 -14.54 -2.09 -41.55
N MET A 143 -15.86 -2.27 -41.42
CA MET A 143 -16.63 -3.40 -41.90
C MET A 143 -17.48 -2.98 -43.11
N GLN A 144 -17.72 -3.88 -44.05
CA GLN A 144 -18.72 -3.75 -45.12
C GLN A 144 -19.68 -4.94 -45.08
N ASN A 145 -21.00 -4.69 -45.01
CA ASN A 145 -22.02 -5.73 -44.86
C ASN A 145 -21.75 -6.72 -43.69
N GLY A 146 -21.04 -6.27 -42.64
CA GLY A 146 -20.62 -7.11 -41.51
C GLY A 146 -19.36 -7.95 -41.73
N ALA A 147 -18.71 -7.88 -42.90
CA ALA A 147 -17.40 -8.47 -43.16
C ALA A 147 -16.28 -7.42 -43.00
N TRP A 148 -15.07 -7.84 -42.62
CA TRP A 148 -13.92 -6.94 -42.45
C TRP A 148 -13.45 -6.36 -43.80
N LEU A 149 -13.17 -5.05 -43.86
CA LEU A 149 -12.70 -4.36 -45.07
C LEU A 149 -11.30 -3.74 -44.89
N THR A 150 -11.03 -3.07 -43.76
CA THR A 150 -9.72 -2.48 -43.46
C THR A 150 -9.59 -2.14 -41.96
N GLY A 151 -8.38 -1.79 -41.53
CA GLY A 151 -8.04 -1.49 -40.13
C GLY A 151 -7.66 -2.73 -39.32
N GLU A 152 -7.26 -2.51 -38.06
CA GLU A 152 -6.67 -3.48 -37.13
C GLU A 152 -7.40 -3.43 -35.77
N LEU A 153 -7.52 -4.58 -35.08
CA LEU A 153 -8.07 -4.69 -33.73
C LEU A 153 -6.96 -4.81 -32.67
N PRO A 154 -7.23 -4.44 -31.41
CA PRO A 154 -6.36 -4.73 -30.26
C PRO A 154 -5.90 -6.20 -30.24
N PRO A 155 -4.59 -6.48 -30.06
CA PRO A 155 -4.04 -7.84 -30.11
C PRO A 155 -4.69 -8.86 -29.17
N LEU A 156 -5.31 -8.39 -28.08
CA LEU A 156 -5.97 -9.22 -27.08
C LEU A 156 -7.39 -9.68 -27.45
N MET A 157 -8.01 -9.14 -28.52
CA MET A 157 -9.42 -9.41 -28.87
C MET A 157 -9.64 -10.51 -29.93
N SER A 158 -8.79 -11.54 -29.93
CA SER A 158 -8.93 -12.70 -30.85
C SER A 158 -8.93 -14.07 -30.15
N ALA A 159 -9.45 -14.14 -28.92
CA ALA A 159 -9.94 -15.39 -28.34
C ALA A 159 -11.33 -15.17 -27.76
N ALA A 160 -12.31 -15.95 -28.21
CA ALA A 160 -13.50 -16.17 -27.40
C ALA A 160 -13.03 -16.91 -26.14
N LYS A 161 -13.31 -16.37 -24.95
CA LYS A 161 -12.91 -16.94 -23.66
C LYS A 161 -13.79 -18.16 -23.33
N LEU A 162 -13.62 -19.21 -24.15
CA LEU A 162 -14.22 -20.53 -24.02
C LEU A 162 -13.14 -21.48 -23.51
N ARG A 163 -13.45 -22.28 -22.48
CA ARG A 163 -12.58 -23.36 -22.00
C ARG A 163 -13.31 -24.70 -22.00
N PHE A 164 -12.57 -25.76 -22.28
CA PHE A 164 -13.04 -27.12 -22.15
C PHE A 164 -12.88 -27.66 -20.73
N LYS A 165 -13.77 -28.60 -20.38
CA LYS A 165 -13.53 -29.59 -19.32
C LYS A 165 -13.98 -30.96 -19.80
N ALA A 166 -13.05 -31.92 -19.92
CA ALA A 166 -13.39 -33.30 -20.24
C ALA A 166 -13.68 -34.09 -18.96
N ILE A 167 -14.73 -34.91 -19.00
CA ILE A 167 -15.21 -35.70 -17.87
C ILE A 167 -15.44 -37.15 -18.31
N GLN A 168 -14.64 -38.06 -17.73
CA GLN A 168 -14.75 -39.51 -17.88
C GLN A 168 -15.34 -40.11 -16.59
N PRO A 169 -16.55 -40.68 -16.61
CA PRO A 169 -17.10 -41.37 -15.45
C PRO A 169 -16.35 -42.68 -15.17
N GLU A 170 -16.34 -43.07 -13.91
CA GLU A 170 -15.91 -44.40 -13.46
C GLU A 170 -16.90 -45.48 -13.98
N ASN A 171 -16.40 -46.70 -14.23
CA ASN A 171 -17.09 -47.77 -14.98
C ASN A 171 -17.47 -47.38 -16.44
N SER A 172 -16.51 -46.80 -17.18
CA SER A 172 -16.70 -46.29 -18.56
C SER A 172 -17.12 -47.32 -19.61
N ASP A 173 -17.00 -48.62 -19.33
CA ASP A 173 -17.57 -49.71 -20.16
C ASP A 173 -19.11 -49.73 -20.13
N THR A 174 -19.73 -48.93 -19.24
CA THR A 174 -21.18 -48.79 -19.07
C THR A 174 -21.68 -47.33 -19.05
N ARG A 175 -20.78 -46.34 -19.04
CA ARG A 175 -21.10 -44.91 -18.90
C ARG A 175 -20.23 -44.07 -19.83
N SER A 176 -20.84 -43.31 -20.74
CA SER A 176 -20.11 -42.51 -21.73
C SER A 176 -19.41 -41.29 -21.11
N ALA A 177 -18.21 -40.97 -21.58
CA ALA A 177 -17.57 -39.69 -21.25
C ALA A 177 -18.25 -38.51 -21.98
N TRP A 178 -18.01 -37.29 -21.49
CA TRP A 178 -18.54 -36.06 -22.06
C TRP A 178 -17.57 -34.88 -21.89
N VAL A 179 -17.82 -33.78 -22.59
CA VAL A 179 -17.02 -32.55 -22.51
C VAL A 179 -17.91 -31.32 -22.31
N GLU A 180 -17.60 -30.47 -21.35
CA GLU A 180 -18.22 -29.15 -21.19
C GLU A 180 -17.41 -28.07 -21.92
N ILE A 181 -18.12 -27.12 -22.54
CA ILE A 181 -17.59 -25.83 -22.98
C ILE A 181 -18.15 -24.77 -22.03
N GLU A 182 -17.29 -24.11 -21.26
CA GLU A 182 -17.65 -22.98 -20.38
C GLU A 182 -17.21 -21.66 -21.02
N ASN A 183 -18.10 -20.67 -21.06
CA ASN A 183 -17.72 -19.30 -21.39
C ASN A 183 -17.28 -18.56 -20.11
N TYR A 184 -15.98 -18.35 -19.96
CA TYR A 184 -15.39 -17.60 -18.85
C TYR A 184 -15.13 -16.11 -19.21
N GLY A 185 -15.57 -15.66 -20.39
CA GLY A 185 -15.58 -14.24 -20.78
C GLY A 185 -16.81 -13.50 -20.27
N LYS A 186 -16.68 -12.17 -20.09
CA LYS A 186 -17.81 -11.26 -19.79
C LYS A 186 -18.87 -11.26 -20.91
N GLU A 187 -18.42 -11.38 -22.15
CA GLU A 187 -19.25 -11.30 -23.37
C GLU A 187 -19.97 -12.61 -23.70
N SER A 188 -21.14 -12.54 -24.34
CA SER A 188 -21.90 -13.73 -24.76
C SER A 188 -21.36 -14.32 -26.07
N VAL A 189 -21.05 -15.62 -26.09
CA VAL A 189 -20.43 -16.31 -27.23
C VAL A 189 -21.42 -17.28 -27.89
N ASN A 190 -21.65 -17.11 -29.19
CA ASN A 190 -22.44 -18.04 -30.00
C ASN A 190 -21.57 -19.12 -30.65
N LEU A 191 -21.94 -20.39 -30.46
CA LEU A 191 -21.15 -21.57 -30.81
C LEU A 191 -21.43 -22.12 -32.23
N SER A 192 -22.38 -21.57 -32.99
CA SER A 192 -22.76 -22.07 -34.32
C SER A 192 -21.61 -22.15 -35.32
N ARG A 193 -20.59 -21.29 -35.16
CA ARG A 193 -19.39 -21.20 -36.01
C ARG A 193 -18.23 -22.08 -35.55
N PHE A 194 -18.35 -22.73 -34.39
CA PHE A 194 -17.29 -23.52 -33.77
C PHE A 194 -17.44 -25.01 -34.11
N VAL A 195 -16.31 -25.68 -34.27
CA VAL A 195 -16.22 -27.09 -34.71
C VAL A 195 -15.30 -27.87 -33.78
N LEU A 196 -15.79 -28.99 -33.26
CA LEU A 196 -15.01 -29.98 -32.54
C LEU A 196 -14.24 -30.87 -33.52
N LYS A 197 -13.01 -31.22 -33.16
CA LYS A 197 -12.14 -32.15 -33.89
C LYS A 197 -11.54 -33.16 -32.90
N ASN A 198 -11.56 -34.46 -33.22
CA ASN A 198 -10.77 -35.48 -32.50
C ASN A 198 -9.43 -35.76 -33.25
N SER A 199 -8.54 -36.57 -32.67
CA SER A 199 -7.23 -36.89 -33.29
C SER A 199 -7.31 -37.69 -34.59
N GLU A 200 -8.43 -38.37 -34.86
CA GLU A 200 -8.72 -38.99 -36.16
C GLU A 200 -9.17 -37.96 -37.22
N SER A 201 -9.21 -36.67 -36.87
CA SER A 201 -9.71 -35.55 -37.68
C SER A 201 -11.21 -35.60 -38.03
N HIS A 202 -12.00 -36.43 -37.34
CA HIS A 202 -13.46 -36.37 -37.43
C HIS A 202 -13.95 -35.01 -36.91
N ARG A 203 -14.83 -34.36 -37.69
CA ARG A 203 -15.35 -33.01 -37.41
C ARG A 203 -16.84 -33.05 -37.03
N ALA A 204 -17.22 -32.30 -35.99
CA ALA A 204 -18.62 -32.09 -35.63
C ALA A 204 -18.94 -30.61 -35.34
N SER A 205 -20.11 -30.15 -35.78
CA SER A 205 -20.67 -28.85 -35.36
C SER A 205 -21.39 -29.00 -34.02
N ILE A 206 -21.31 -27.96 -33.20
CA ILE A 206 -21.85 -27.95 -31.83
C ILE A 206 -23.35 -27.59 -31.82
N GLY A 207 -23.81 -26.81 -32.80
CA GLY A 207 -25.17 -26.26 -32.87
C GLY A 207 -25.24 -24.78 -32.49
N ASP A 208 -26.43 -24.19 -32.64
CA ASP A 208 -26.68 -22.76 -32.42
C ASP A 208 -26.97 -22.44 -30.93
N PHE A 209 -25.97 -22.71 -30.09
CA PHE A 209 -26.00 -22.39 -28.66
C PHE A 209 -25.31 -21.04 -28.41
N THR A 210 -25.87 -20.21 -27.53
CA THR A 210 -25.24 -18.96 -27.08
C THR A 210 -25.02 -19.02 -25.57
N LEU A 211 -23.76 -18.94 -25.14
CA LEU A 211 -23.34 -18.99 -23.74
C LEU A 211 -23.00 -17.59 -23.24
N LYS A 212 -23.59 -17.15 -22.14
CA LYS A 212 -23.21 -15.95 -21.38
C LYS A 212 -22.02 -16.25 -20.47
N GLN A 213 -21.52 -15.24 -19.75
CA GLN A 213 -20.52 -15.44 -18.71
C GLN A 213 -20.99 -16.47 -17.68
N GLY A 214 -20.20 -17.54 -17.50
CA GLY A 214 -20.48 -18.66 -16.58
C GLY A 214 -21.41 -19.74 -17.14
N ASP A 215 -22.07 -19.53 -18.29
CA ASP A 215 -22.88 -20.58 -18.93
C ASP A 215 -21.97 -21.70 -19.45
N LYS A 216 -22.47 -22.95 -19.36
CA LYS A 216 -21.76 -24.16 -19.78
C LYS A 216 -22.63 -24.98 -20.74
N LEU A 217 -22.06 -25.45 -21.84
CA LEU A 217 -22.69 -26.43 -22.73
C LEU A 217 -22.03 -27.78 -22.53
N ARG A 218 -22.77 -28.79 -22.06
CA ARG A 218 -22.32 -30.17 -22.01
C ARG A 218 -22.51 -30.86 -23.36
N ILE A 219 -21.50 -31.62 -23.78
CA ILE A 219 -21.45 -32.29 -25.07
C ILE A 219 -21.20 -33.78 -24.84
N CYS A 220 -22.16 -34.60 -25.24
CA CYS A 220 -22.23 -36.02 -24.92
C CYS A 220 -22.23 -36.89 -26.19
N GLN A 221 -21.82 -38.16 -26.06
CA GLN A 221 -21.90 -39.14 -27.15
C GLN A 221 -23.33 -39.69 -27.32
N ASP A 222 -24.01 -39.95 -26.19
CA ASP A 222 -25.36 -40.50 -26.11
C ASP A 222 -26.14 -39.86 -24.95
N ILE A 223 -27.45 -40.13 -24.84
CA ILE A 223 -28.29 -39.69 -23.73
C ILE A 223 -28.16 -40.68 -22.57
N THR A 224 -27.71 -40.23 -21.41
CA THR A 224 -27.51 -41.04 -20.20
C THR A 224 -28.01 -40.32 -18.94
N LEU A 225 -27.81 -40.89 -17.74
CA LEU A 225 -28.15 -40.21 -16.48
C LEU A 225 -27.22 -39.01 -16.21
N GLU A 226 -25.99 -39.08 -16.71
CA GLU A 226 -24.94 -38.06 -16.65
C GLU A 226 -25.09 -36.99 -17.74
N CYS A 227 -25.83 -37.34 -18.80
CA CYS A 227 -26.12 -36.53 -19.99
C CYS A 227 -27.63 -36.40 -20.21
N PRO A 228 -28.35 -35.69 -19.30
CA PRO A 228 -29.79 -35.47 -19.41
C PRO A 228 -30.13 -34.56 -20.61
N VAL A 229 -31.38 -34.65 -21.09
CA VAL A 229 -31.87 -33.76 -22.16
C VAL A 229 -32.39 -32.46 -21.54
N ASP A 230 -31.54 -31.44 -21.52
CA ASP A 230 -31.86 -30.07 -21.09
C ASP A 230 -31.42 -29.02 -22.12
N SER A 231 -31.60 -27.73 -21.80
CA SER A 231 -31.28 -26.62 -22.72
C SER A 231 -29.79 -26.32 -22.89
N PHE A 232 -28.93 -26.98 -22.10
CA PHE A 232 -27.48 -26.78 -22.07
C PHE A 232 -26.71 -28.11 -22.21
N THR A 233 -27.37 -29.13 -22.77
CA THR A 233 -26.76 -30.42 -23.12
C THR A 233 -27.05 -30.76 -24.59
N THR A 234 -26.04 -31.17 -25.34
CA THR A 234 -26.15 -31.59 -26.74
C THR A 234 -25.45 -32.93 -26.99
N VAL A 235 -25.97 -33.70 -27.95
CA VAL A 235 -25.51 -35.07 -28.24
C VAL A 235 -24.97 -35.13 -29.67
N ILE A 236 -23.73 -35.60 -29.85
CA ILE A 236 -22.99 -35.53 -31.11
C ILE A 236 -22.58 -36.94 -31.57
N GLN A 237 -23.28 -37.45 -32.59
CA GLN A 237 -23.11 -38.82 -33.10
C GLN A 237 -21.86 -39.04 -33.99
N ASN A 238 -21.13 -37.97 -34.34
CA ASN A 238 -19.91 -38.04 -35.18
C ASN A 238 -18.60 -38.00 -34.36
N LEU A 239 -18.68 -38.17 -33.04
CA LEU A 239 -17.53 -38.27 -32.14
C LEU A 239 -17.75 -39.42 -31.15
N SER A 240 -16.69 -40.13 -30.78
CA SER A 240 -16.73 -41.18 -29.75
C SER A 240 -15.93 -40.75 -28.54
N PHE A 241 -16.52 -40.86 -27.35
CA PHE A 241 -15.95 -40.46 -26.06
C PHE A 241 -15.70 -41.70 -25.19
N GLY A 242 -14.72 -42.50 -25.59
CA GLY A 242 -14.32 -43.71 -24.87
C GLY A 242 -13.42 -43.44 -23.66
N ASN A 243 -12.93 -44.54 -23.07
CA ASN A 243 -12.13 -44.62 -21.83
C ASN A 243 -10.78 -43.85 -21.87
N SER A 244 -10.43 -43.27 -23.01
CA SER A 244 -9.42 -42.22 -23.16
C SER A 244 -9.66 -41.50 -24.49
N GLY A 245 -9.40 -40.19 -24.55
CA GLY A 245 -9.72 -39.40 -25.73
C GLY A 245 -9.17 -37.98 -25.68
N GLU A 246 -9.40 -37.24 -26.76
CA GLU A 246 -8.95 -35.85 -26.90
C GLU A 246 -9.83 -35.09 -27.90
N LEU A 247 -10.10 -33.81 -27.60
CA LEU A 247 -10.84 -32.89 -28.45
C LEU A 247 -10.13 -31.54 -28.59
N LYS A 248 -10.28 -30.95 -29.75
CA LYS A 248 -9.81 -29.60 -30.08
C LYS A 248 -10.99 -28.76 -30.60
N LEU A 249 -11.24 -27.62 -29.96
CA LEU A 249 -12.21 -26.61 -30.37
C LEU A 249 -11.55 -25.74 -31.44
N THR A 250 -12.28 -25.47 -32.53
CA THR A 250 -11.75 -24.64 -33.62
C THR A 250 -12.78 -23.66 -34.16
N LEU A 251 -12.30 -22.48 -34.54
CA LEU A 251 -13.05 -21.45 -35.25
C LEU A 251 -12.41 -21.31 -36.63
N GLY A 252 -13.00 -21.99 -37.62
CA GLY A 252 -12.33 -22.24 -38.91
C GLY A 252 -11.16 -23.20 -38.75
N ASP A 253 -9.95 -22.73 -39.09
CA ASP A 253 -8.71 -23.49 -38.95
C ASP A 253 -7.88 -23.09 -37.72
N ASN A 254 -8.21 -21.97 -37.05
CA ASN A 254 -7.60 -21.60 -35.77
C ASN A 254 -8.10 -22.53 -34.65
N ALA A 255 -7.17 -23.00 -33.81
CA ALA A 255 -7.48 -23.65 -32.56
C ALA A 255 -7.89 -22.61 -31.51
N VAL A 256 -8.96 -22.91 -30.78
CA VAL A 256 -9.50 -22.06 -29.71
C VAL A 256 -9.09 -22.66 -28.36
N ASP A 257 -9.33 -23.96 -28.17
CA ASP A 257 -8.92 -24.69 -26.97
C ASP A 257 -8.73 -26.20 -27.26
N TYR A 258 -8.14 -26.93 -26.33
CA TYR A 258 -7.82 -28.36 -26.44
C TYR A 258 -7.81 -29.06 -25.08
N VAL A 259 -8.40 -30.26 -25.02
CA VAL A 259 -8.43 -31.10 -23.82
C VAL A 259 -8.18 -32.57 -24.17
N ALA A 260 -7.53 -33.30 -23.27
CA ALA A 260 -7.33 -34.74 -23.32
C ALA A 260 -7.66 -35.40 -21.97
N TRP A 261 -8.14 -36.64 -22.01
CA TRP A 261 -8.53 -37.41 -20.82
C TRP A 261 -8.09 -38.87 -20.92
N GLY A 262 -7.83 -39.48 -19.76
CA GLY A 262 -7.41 -40.87 -19.60
C GLY A 262 -5.96 -41.19 -20.01
N LYS A 263 -5.29 -40.35 -20.83
CA LYS A 263 -3.88 -40.48 -21.25
C LYS A 263 -3.36 -39.16 -21.85
N GLN A 264 -2.05 -39.09 -22.16
CA GLN A 264 -1.52 -38.01 -22.97
C GLN A 264 -2.11 -38.00 -24.41
N GLY A 265 -2.72 -36.86 -24.81
CA GLY A 265 -3.27 -36.65 -26.16
C GLY A 265 -2.24 -36.13 -27.16
N THR A 266 -2.58 -36.20 -28.46
CA THR A 266 -1.67 -36.03 -29.60
C THR A 266 -1.90 -34.75 -30.42
N MET A 267 -3.06 -34.08 -30.28
CA MET A 267 -3.38 -32.84 -31.02
C MET A 267 -2.77 -31.57 -30.43
N GLY A 268 -2.10 -31.64 -29.27
CA GLY A 268 -1.33 -30.53 -28.69
C GLY A 268 -0.16 -30.16 -29.61
N GLY A 269 -0.19 -28.95 -30.19
CA GLY A 269 0.89 -28.47 -31.04
C GLY A 269 2.07 -27.91 -30.22
N ALA A 270 3.27 -27.84 -30.81
CA ALA A 270 4.45 -27.28 -30.14
C ALA A 270 4.24 -25.83 -29.64
N SER A 271 3.36 -25.05 -30.30
CA SER A 271 2.99 -23.68 -29.92
C SER A 271 2.19 -23.57 -28.60
N PHE A 272 1.74 -24.67 -28.01
CA PHE A 272 0.95 -24.71 -26.77
C PHE A 272 1.79 -25.10 -25.53
N LEU A 273 3.12 -25.24 -25.68
CA LEU A 273 4.02 -25.81 -24.66
C LEU A 273 5.09 -24.81 -24.15
N SER A 274 4.85 -23.49 -24.25
CA SER A 274 5.89 -22.47 -24.02
C SER A 274 5.37 -21.16 -23.41
N THR A 275 4.80 -21.24 -22.21
CA THR A 275 4.84 -20.16 -21.22
C THR A 275 5.12 -20.76 -19.85
N SER A 276 6.09 -20.23 -19.11
CA SER A 276 6.20 -20.49 -17.66
C SER A 276 4.88 -20.12 -16.98
N PRO A 277 4.51 -20.76 -15.85
CA PRO A 277 3.41 -20.26 -15.04
C PRO A 277 3.77 -18.84 -14.58
N VAL A 278 2.96 -17.86 -14.98
CA VAL A 278 2.95 -16.55 -14.33
C VAL A 278 2.22 -16.74 -13.01
N GLU A 279 2.92 -16.57 -11.90
CA GLU A 279 2.28 -16.58 -10.59
C GLU A 279 1.35 -15.37 -10.47
N ILE A 280 0.06 -15.62 -10.24
CA ILE A 280 -0.92 -14.60 -9.94
C ILE A 280 -1.55 -14.98 -8.60
N LEU A 281 -1.17 -14.24 -7.56
CA LEU A 281 -1.77 -14.32 -6.24
C LEU A 281 -3.16 -13.66 -6.30
N GLY A 282 -4.20 -14.47 -6.49
CA GLY A 282 -5.58 -14.01 -6.60
C GLY A 282 -6.58 -15.16 -6.73
N GLU A 283 -7.84 -14.91 -6.37
CA GLU A 283 -8.88 -15.94 -6.35
C GLU A 283 -9.32 -16.43 -7.75
N TYR A 284 -9.90 -17.64 -7.79
CA TYR A 284 -10.56 -18.32 -8.92
C TYR A 284 -9.68 -19.07 -9.94
N GLU A 285 -10.15 -20.27 -10.31
CA GLU A 285 -9.39 -21.30 -11.03
C GLU A 285 -9.10 -20.97 -12.52
N SER A 286 -7.83 -20.71 -12.83
CA SER A 286 -7.27 -20.58 -14.17
C SER A 286 -6.65 -21.88 -14.68
N TYR A 287 -7.50 -22.83 -15.12
CA TYR A 287 -7.03 -24.06 -15.79
C TYR A 287 -6.22 -23.73 -17.05
N TYR A 288 -4.95 -24.13 -17.08
CA TYR A 288 -4.03 -23.87 -18.19
C TYR A 288 -4.32 -24.76 -19.42
N ASN A 289 -3.92 -24.30 -20.61
CA ASN A 289 -4.13 -25.02 -21.85
C ASN A 289 -3.36 -26.36 -21.84
N GLY A 290 -4.06 -27.47 -22.06
CA GLY A 290 -3.47 -28.82 -21.95
C GLY A 290 -3.48 -29.44 -20.56
N ALA A 291 -4.25 -28.90 -19.60
CA ALA A 291 -4.52 -29.57 -18.32
C ALA A 291 -5.25 -30.92 -18.52
N PHE A 292 -4.81 -31.96 -17.79
CA PHE A 292 -5.43 -33.29 -17.84
C PHE A 292 -6.36 -33.51 -16.65
N PHE A 293 -7.53 -34.12 -16.88
CA PHE A 293 -8.55 -34.31 -15.85
C PHE A 293 -8.79 -35.79 -15.55
N ARG A 294 -8.91 -36.13 -14.25
CA ARG A 294 -9.27 -37.46 -13.75
C ARG A 294 -10.14 -37.33 -12.49
N TYR A 295 -11.07 -38.26 -12.31
CA TYR A 295 -11.88 -38.42 -11.10
C TYR A 295 -11.19 -39.40 -10.14
N ILE A 296 -11.35 -39.16 -8.83
CA ILE A 296 -10.93 -40.04 -7.75
C ILE A 296 -12.13 -40.22 -6.81
N ASP A 297 -12.44 -41.46 -6.44
CA ASP A 297 -13.57 -41.78 -5.58
C ASP A 297 -13.47 -41.08 -4.22
N ASN A 298 -14.62 -40.64 -3.68
CA ASN A 298 -14.78 -39.84 -2.46
C ASN A 298 -14.10 -38.45 -2.46
N ILE A 299 -13.11 -38.22 -3.32
CA ILE A 299 -12.27 -37.00 -3.38
C ILE A 299 -12.72 -36.04 -4.50
N GLY A 300 -13.26 -36.55 -5.60
CA GLY A 300 -13.76 -35.75 -6.72
C GLY A 300 -12.77 -35.57 -7.87
N TRP A 301 -12.88 -34.44 -8.57
CA TRP A 301 -12.07 -34.14 -9.77
C TRP A 301 -10.73 -33.53 -9.42
N LYS A 302 -9.65 -33.98 -10.10
CA LYS A 302 -8.30 -33.43 -9.97
C LYS A 302 -7.64 -33.18 -11.33
N ILE A 303 -6.78 -32.16 -11.35
CA ILE A 303 -5.90 -31.82 -12.47
C ILE A 303 -4.61 -32.66 -12.33
N PHE A 304 -4.06 -33.13 -13.45
CA PHE A 304 -2.77 -33.79 -13.53
C PHE A 304 -1.90 -33.16 -14.63
N SER A 305 -0.58 -33.19 -14.47
CA SER A 305 0.36 -32.85 -15.54
C SER A 305 0.56 -34.02 -16.50
N SER A 306 1.14 -33.73 -17.67
CA SER A 306 1.55 -34.75 -18.65
C SER A 306 2.54 -35.77 -18.11
N LYS A 307 3.25 -35.47 -17.01
CA LYS A 307 4.22 -36.38 -16.37
C LYS A 307 3.58 -37.33 -15.34
N GLU A 308 2.33 -37.09 -14.90
CA GLU A 308 1.64 -37.96 -13.94
C GLU A 308 0.59 -38.88 -14.56
N ILE A 309 -0.10 -38.47 -15.63
CA ILE A 309 -1.28 -39.20 -16.11
C ILE A 309 -0.98 -40.66 -16.51
N ASP A 310 0.23 -40.92 -17.03
CA ASP A 310 0.69 -42.27 -17.39
C ASP A 310 1.35 -43.03 -16.21
N LYS A 311 1.46 -42.44 -15.01
CA LYS A 311 2.15 -43.01 -13.84
C LYS A 311 1.20 -43.61 -12.79
N TYR A 312 0.73 -44.82 -13.06
CA TYR A 312 -0.02 -45.71 -12.14
C TYR A 312 -1.40 -45.20 -11.68
N GLU A 313 -2.25 -46.14 -11.29
CA GLU A 313 -3.62 -45.89 -10.86
C GLU A 313 -3.71 -45.33 -9.43
N ASN A 314 -4.75 -44.52 -9.19
CA ASN A 314 -5.34 -44.18 -7.89
C ASN A 314 -4.38 -43.92 -6.70
N ALA A 315 -3.55 -42.87 -6.77
CA ALA A 315 -2.87 -42.32 -5.59
C ALA A 315 -2.68 -40.80 -5.68
N LEU A 316 -3.11 -40.09 -4.62
CA LEU A 316 -2.68 -38.73 -4.27
C LEU A 316 -1.24 -38.73 -3.71
N PRO A 317 -0.56 -37.58 -3.60
CA PRO A 317 0.59 -37.46 -2.71
C PRO A 317 0.16 -37.72 -1.25
N SER A 318 0.82 -38.67 -0.58
CA SER A 318 0.69 -38.86 0.87
C SER A 318 1.60 -37.87 1.58
N ALA A 319 1.15 -37.33 2.72
CA ALA A 319 2.05 -36.58 3.59
C ALA A 319 3.12 -37.53 4.18
N ARG A 320 4.39 -37.11 4.17
CA ARG A 320 5.54 -37.90 4.66
C ARG A 320 5.63 -37.76 6.18
N SER A 321 5.66 -38.86 6.93
CA SER A 321 5.58 -38.80 8.40
C SER A 321 6.77 -38.06 9.05
N TYR A 322 6.53 -37.37 10.16
CA TYR A 322 7.57 -36.73 10.97
C TYR A 322 8.26 -37.77 11.86
N ASN A 323 8.98 -38.71 11.23
CA ASN A 323 9.98 -39.59 11.85
C ASN A 323 9.48 -40.68 12.81
N ILE A 324 8.37 -41.37 12.54
CA ILE A 324 8.15 -42.70 13.12
C ILE A 324 8.12 -43.74 11.97
N PRO A 325 9.15 -44.59 11.83
CA PRO A 325 9.20 -45.65 10.83
C PRO A 325 8.20 -46.78 11.10
N ASP A 326 7.90 -47.54 10.04
CA ASP A 326 7.10 -48.77 10.11
C ASP A 326 7.60 -49.74 11.19
N GLY A 327 6.67 -50.44 11.84
CA GLY A 327 6.96 -51.46 12.84
C GLY A 327 7.48 -50.94 14.18
N SER A 328 7.69 -49.62 14.33
CA SER A 328 8.13 -49.01 15.59
C SER A 328 7.10 -49.26 16.71
N ALA A 329 7.55 -49.91 17.79
CA ALA A 329 6.74 -50.10 18.98
C ALA A 329 6.77 -48.83 19.85
N ILE A 330 5.62 -48.16 20.00
CA ILE A 330 5.47 -46.94 20.80
C ILE A 330 4.84 -47.30 22.16
N VAL A 331 5.47 -46.89 23.27
CA VAL A 331 4.88 -46.97 24.62
C VAL A 331 4.65 -45.55 25.16
N LEU A 332 3.48 -45.33 25.76
CA LEU A 332 2.96 -44.02 26.17
C LEU A 332 2.73 -43.94 27.69
N SER A 333 2.26 -42.78 28.15
CA SER A 333 1.87 -42.53 29.55
C SER A 333 0.36 -42.68 29.77
N GLU A 334 -0.07 -42.97 31.01
CA GLU A 334 -1.46 -43.29 31.41
C GLU A 334 -2.56 -42.33 30.89
N ASN A 335 -2.23 -41.07 30.56
CA ASN A 335 -3.16 -40.08 30.01
C ASN A 335 -2.67 -39.46 28.69
N GLN A 336 -1.71 -40.09 28.02
CA GLN A 336 -1.05 -39.58 26.81
C GLN A 336 -1.66 -40.18 25.56
N LYS A 337 -2.18 -39.31 24.68
CA LYS A 337 -2.73 -39.70 23.39
C LYS A 337 -1.63 -39.91 22.34
N PRO A 338 -1.74 -40.95 21.48
CA PRO A 338 -0.84 -41.10 20.34
C PRO A 338 -0.92 -39.89 19.42
N ARG A 339 0.23 -39.29 19.12
CA ARG A 339 0.34 -38.28 18.08
C ARG A 339 0.72 -38.89 16.74
N PHE A 340 -0.13 -38.67 15.75
CA PHE A 340 0.22 -38.83 14.34
C PHE A 340 0.69 -37.47 13.83
N ALA A 341 1.87 -37.40 13.19
CA ALA A 341 2.46 -36.15 12.71
C ALA A 341 3.15 -36.36 11.35
N TRP A 342 3.06 -35.35 10.49
CA TRP A 342 3.51 -35.41 9.10
C TRP A 342 4.09 -34.08 8.64
N MET A 343 5.02 -34.14 7.70
CA MET A 343 5.50 -32.96 6.99
C MET A 343 4.39 -32.41 6.09
N GLU A 344 4.38 -31.09 5.97
CA GLU A 344 3.41 -30.34 5.19
C GLU A 344 3.50 -30.66 3.70
N VAL A 345 2.36 -30.63 3.01
CA VAL A 345 2.28 -30.79 1.55
C VAL A 345 1.99 -29.41 0.96
N SER A 346 2.91 -28.90 0.13
CA SER A 346 2.75 -27.58 -0.48
C SER A 346 1.43 -27.47 -1.26
N GLY A 347 0.69 -26.39 -1.02
CA GLY A 347 -0.63 -26.14 -1.60
C GLY A 347 -1.80 -26.90 -0.96
N ALA A 348 -1.60 -27.67 0.12
CA ALA A 348 -2.70 -28.28 0.88
C ALA A 348 -3.25 -27.31 1.94
N LYS A 349 -4.55 -27.05 1.94
CA LYS A 349 -5.20 -26.16 2.94
C LYS A 349 -5.55 -26.86 4.25
N SER A 350 -5.74 -28.18 4.20
CA SER A 350 -5.97 -29.03 5.37
C SER A 350 -5.65 -30.48 5.02
N TYR A 351 -5.78 -31.37 6.00
CA TYR A 351 -5.38 -32.77 5.95
C TYR A 351 -6.46 -33.64 6.58
N ILE A 352 -6.76 -34.80 5.98
CA ILE A 352 -7.58 -35.85 6.60
C ILE A 352 -6.65 -36.96 7.04
N LEU A 353 -6.49 -37.12 8.36
CA LEU A 353 -5.91 -38.32 8.97
C LEU A 353 -6.98 -39.40 9.04
N SER A 354 -6.70 -40.60 8.52
CA SER A 354 -7.51 -41.80 8.75
C SER A 354 -6.64 -42.90 9.37
N VAL A 355 -7.13 -43.55 10.43
CA VAL A 355 -6.45 -44.60 11.19
C VAL A 355 -7.32 -45.85 11.21
N TYR A 356 -6.73 -46.99 10.82
CA TYR A 356 -7.38 -48.27 10.60
C TYR A 356 -6.78 -49.34 11.51
N ASN A 357 -7.58 -50.31 11.97
CA ASN A 357 -7.06 -51.47 12.69
C ASN A 357 -6.21 -52.35 11.75
N ALA A 358 -5.01 -52.75 12.17
CA ALA A 358 -4.11 -53.54 11.32
C ALA A 358 -4.59 -54.98 11.03
N ASN A 359 -5.47 -55.53 11.86
CA ASN A 359 -5.88 -56.93 11.77
C ASN A 359 -7.06 -57.17 10.80
N ASP A 360 -7.97 -56.19 10.67
CA ASP A 360 -9.18 -56.29 9.83
C ASP A 360 -9.42 -55.10 8.89
N THR A 361 -8.48 -54.14 8.85
CA THR A 361 -8.50 -52.89 8.08
C THR A 361 -9.73 -51.99 8.29
N SER A 362 -10.49 -52.19 9.37
CA SER A 362 -11.61 -51.33 9.74
C SER A 362 -11.14 -49.93 10.17
N LEU A 363 -11.86 -48.88 9.77
CA LEU A 363 -11.58 -47.50 10.16
C LEU A 363 -11.92 -47.29 11.65
N VAL A 364 -10.93 -46.93 12.46
CA VAL A 364 -11.06 -46.72 13.91
C VAL A 364 -11.16 -45.24 14.27
N PHE A 365 -10.45 -44.36 13.55
CA PHE A 365 -10.45 -42.92 13.80
C PHE A 365 -10.24 -42.15 12.50
N GLN A 366 -10.94 -41.03 12.32
CA GLN A 366 -10.70 -40.10 11.21
C GLN A 366 -10.89 -38.66 11.68
N LYS A 367 -10.03 -37.75 11.22
CA LYS A 367 -10.11 -36.31 11.55
C LYS A 367 -9.54 -35.44 10.44
N GLN A 368 -10.31 -34.46 10.00
CA GLN A 368 -9.79 -33.33 9.22
C GLN A 368 -9.16 -32.26 10.14
N THR A 369 -8.05 -31.67 9.71
CA THR A 369 -7.27 -30.69 10.47
C THR A 369 -6.46 -29.79 9.54
N GLU A 370 -6.32 -28.51 9.84
CA GLU A 370 -5.35 -27.62 9.17
C GLU A 370 -3.92 -27.95 9.64
N LYS A 371 -3.75 -28.41 10.88
CA LYS A 371 -2.45 -28.73 11.48
C LYS A 371 -1.82 -30.00 10.91
N THR A 372 -0.50 -29.99 10.84
CA THR A 372 0.41 -31.10 10.50
C THR A 372 0.52 -32.22 11.56
N PHE A 373 -0.38 -32.26 12.54
CA PHE A 373 -0.44 -33.33 13.54
C PHE A 373 -1.84 -33.47 14.16
N VAL A 374 -2.12 -34.66 14.70
CA VAL A 374 -3.31 -34.97 15.50
C VAL A 374 -2.94 -35.88 16.68
N ASP A 375 -3.32 -35.46 17.88
CA ASP A 375 -3.46 -36.33 19.04
C ASP A 375 -4.79 -37.11 18.91
N ALA A 376 -4.70 -38.43 18.71
CA ALA A 376 -5.85 -39.30 18.46
C ALA A 376 -6.36 -39.96 19.74
N ASP A 377 -7.66 -40.26 19.81
CA ASP A 377 -8.30 -40.91 20.94
C ASP A 377 -8.70 -42.34 20.54
N ILE A 378 -7.73 -43.26 20.60
CA ILE A 378 -7.86 -44.65 20.12
C ILE A 378 -7.32 -45.63 21.18
N PRO A 379 -7.88 -46.86 21.27
CA PRO A 379 -7.48 -47.84 22.28
C PRO A 379 -6.16 -48.54 21.94
N GLN A 380 -5.69 -49.44 22.82
CA GLN A 380 -4.54 -50.30 22.57
C GLN A 380 -4.72 -51.15 21.30
N GLY A 381 -3.72 -51.15 20.40
CA GLY A 381 -3.78 -51.94 19.18
C GLY A 381 -2.69 -51.66 18.14
N GLU A 382 -2.61 -52.54 17.15
CA GLU A 382 -1.83 -52.35 15.92
C GLU A 382 -2.66 -51.55 14.91
N TYR A 383 -2.07 -50.53 14.29
CA TYR A 383 -2.77 -49.58 13.42
C TYR A 383 -2.07 -49.36 12.08
N LEU A 384 -2.85 -49.24 11.01
CA LEU A 384 -2.43 -48.61 9.76
C LEU A 384 -2.95 -47.18 9.78
N TRP A 385 -2.29 -46.22 9.11
CA TRP A 385 -2.87 -44.89 8.93
C TRP A 385 -2.42 -44.24 7.62
N ASN A 386 -3.20 -43.29 7.14
CA ASN A 386 -2.82 -42.41 6.04
C ASN A 386 -3.16 -40.95 6.38
N VAL A 387 -2.52 -40.01 5.67
CA VAL A 387 -2.93 -38.61 5.66
C VAL A 387 -3.09 -38.13 4.22
N GLU A 388 -4.29 -37.64 3.94
CA GLU A 388 -4.71 -37.14 2.64
C GLU A 388 -4.77 -35.60 2.65
N PRO A 389 -3.95 -34.90 1.84
CA PRO A 389 -4.02 -33.45 1.71
C PRO A 389 -5.28 -33.01 0.94
N VAL A 390 -5.98 -32.01 1.49
CA VAL A 390 -7.26 -31.48 1.01
C VAL A 390 -7.05 -30.18 0.24
N GLU A 391 -7.92 -29.93 -0.75
CA GLU A 391 -7.89 -28.74 -1.63
C GLU A 391 -6.59 -28.50 -2.41
N LEU A 392 -5.79 -29.55 -2.66
CA LEU A 392 -4.73 -29.50 -3.67
C LEU A 392 -5.30 -29.08 -5.04
N THR A 393 -4.82 -27.93 -5.53
CA THR A 393 -5.14 -27.34 -6.85
C THR A 393 -4.56 -28.18 -8.00
N PHE A 394 -3.38 -28.78 -7.78
CA PHE A 394 -2.67 -29.58 -8.78
C PHE A 394 -2.36 -30.98 -8.24
N GLY A 395 -2.47 -31.98 -9.10
CA GLY A 395 -1.79 -33.25 -8.91
C GLY A 395 -0.28 -33.08 -9.07
N ALA A 396 0.47 -33.76 -8.21
CA ALA A 396 1.90 -34.00 -8.34
C ALA A 396 2.22 -35.34 -7.65
N LYS A 397 3.24 -36.06 -8.14
CA LYS A 397 3.76 -37.33 -7.57
C LYS A 397 5.23 -37.11 -7.16
N VAL A 398 5.85 -37.90 -6.28
CA VAL A 398 5.92 -39.38 -6.28
C VAL A 398 5.91 -39.99 -4.86
N PHE A 399 5.54 -41.27 -4.80
CA PHE A 399 5.65 -42.24 -3.69
C PHE A 399 7.07 -42.38 -3.07
N GLU A 400 7.17 -42.69 -1.78
CA GLU A 400 7.97 -43.85 -1.34
C GLU A 400 7.00 -45.05 -1.21
N ASN A 401 7.46 -46.27 -1.47
CA ASN A 401 6.62 -47.46 -1.58
C ASN A 401 6.94 -48.45 -0.46
N GLY A 402 5.97 -48.66 0.44
CA GLY A 402 6.20 -49.22 1.77
C GLY A 402 6.51 -48.12 2.81
N ASP A 403 6.04 -48.18 4.06
CA ASP A 403 5.14 -49.17 4.68
C ASP A 403 4.25 -48.46 5.72
N LEU A 404 3.01 -48.93 5.92
CA LEU A 404 1.97 -48.26 6.71
C LEU A 404 1.48 -49.10 7.91
N SER A 405 2.38 -49.52 8.79
CA SER A 405 2.07 -50.20 10.06
C SER A 405 2.71 -49.50 11.26
N TYR A 406 1.89 -48.88 12.10
CA TYR A 406 2.27 -48.30 13.39
C TYR A 406 1.83 -49.24 14.52
N VAL A 407 2.79 -49.75 15.29
CA VAL A 407 2.54 -50.71 16.37
C VAL A 407 2.48 -49.96 17.68
N VAL A 408 1.28 -49.51 18.07
CA VAL A 408 1.11 -48.65 19.25
C VAL A 408 0.80 -49.53 20.47
N VAL A 409 1.79 -49.71 21.34
CA VAL A 409 1.74 -50.58 22.53
C VAL A 409 1.45 -49.71 23.76
N PHE A 410 0.17 -49.42 23.97
CA PHE A 410 -0.30 -48.69 25.14
C PHE A 410 -0.22 -49.56 26.40
N ASP A 411 -0.22 -48.91 27.55
CA ASP A 411 -0.69 -49.45 28.82
C ASP A 411 -1.32 -48.31 29.64
N GLU A 412 -2.31 -48.63 30.47
CA GLU A 412 -2.79 -47.72 31.52
C GLU A 412 -1.81 -47.72 32.71
N GLU A 413 -1.06 -48.81 32.94
CA GLU A 413 0.03 -48.86 33.91
C GLU A 413 1.42 -48.89 33.24
N GLN A 414 2.20 -47.81 33.32
CA GLN A 414 3.57 -47.75 32.74
C GLN A 414 4.58 -48.79 33.30
N GLY A 415 4.16 -49.67 34.21
CA GLY A 415 4.98 -50.67 34.88
C GLY A 415 4.89 -52.11 34.36
N GLN A 416 4.02 -52.44 33.38
CA GLN A 416 3.90 -53.84 32.90
C GLN A 416 4.75 -54.16 31.66
N PHE A 417 4.95 -53.20 30.74
CA PHE A 417 5.75 -53.42 29.51
C PHE A 417 7.23 -53.03 29.64
N LEU A 418 7.58 -52.08 30.52
CA LEU A 418 8.94 -51.55 30.66
C LEU A 418 9.51 -51.80 32.06
N THR A 419 10.77 -52.26 32.12
CA THR A 419 11.55 -52.46 33.34
C THR A 419 12.89 -51.71 33.26
N ASN A 420 13.62 -51.66 34.38
CA ASN A 420 14.88 -50.93 34.53
C ASN A 420 14.78 -49.43 34.13
N VAL A 421 13.58 -48.87 34.20
CA VAL A 421 13.22 -47.52 33.74
C VAL A 421 14.02 -46.46 34.51
N THR A 422 14.78 -45.67 33.76
CA THR A 422 15.41 -44.43 34.22
C THR A 422 14.94 -43.30 33.31
N LEU A 423 14.31 -42.27 33.87
CA LEU A 423 13.82 -41.11 33.13
C LEU A 423 14.31 -39.82 33.80
N LEU A 424 14.80 -38.88 33.01
CA LEU A 424 15.37 -37.63 33.51
C LEU A 424 14.37 -36.46 33.51
N ASN A 425 13.28 -36.55 32.74
CA ASN A 425 12.23 -35.54 32.57
C ASN A 425 12.80 -34.24 31.96
N ALA A 426 13.42 -34.37 30.79
CA ALA A 426 13.83 -33.22 29.99
C ALA A 426 12.62 -32.38 29.54
N PRO A 427 12.74 -31.04 29.45
CA PRO A 427 11.63 -30.17 29.05
C PRO A 427 11.01 -30.54 27.69
N THR A 428 9.69 -30.64 27.62
CA THR A 428 8.94 -30.80 26.36
C THR A 428 8.75 -29.44 25.69
N ILE A 429 9.58 -29.17 24.67
CA ILE A 429 9.60 -27.89 23.93
C ILE A 429 9.46 -28.18 22.45
N GLY A 430 8.62 -27.42 21.76
CA GLY A 430 8.45 -27.47 20.30
C GLY A 430 9.09 -26.28 19.59
N ALA A 431 9.36 -26.44 18.31
CA ALA A 431 9.91 -25.38 17.48
C ALA A 431 8.95 -24.19 17.39
N ARG A 432 9.37 -23.04 17.92
CA ARG A 432 8.69 -21.74 17.78
C ARG A 432 9.68 -20.58 17.82
N LYS A 433 9.27 -19.44 17.26
CA LYS A 433 9.79 -18.11 17.59
C LYS A 433 9.36 -17.76 19.02
N ASP A 434 10.32 -17.53 19.92
CA ASP A 434 10.07 -17.46 21.37
C ASP A 434 10.64 -16.18 22.03
N THR A 435 10.81 -15.14 21.23
CA THR A 435 11.05 -13.74 21.63
C THR A 435 10.33 -12.76 20.69
N LYS A 436 10.43 -11.45 20.96
CA LYS A 436 10.03 -10.39 20.03
C LYS A 436 10.92 -10.24 18.78
N MET A 437 12.20 -10.68 18.79
CA MET A 437 13.22 -10.33 17.77
C MET A 437 12.70 -10.33 16.32
N LEU A 438 13.06 -9.31 15.54
CA LEU A 438 12.58 -9.08 14.18
C LEU A 438 13.08 -10.16 13.23
N ALA A 439 12.16 -11.00 12.73
CA ALA A 439 12.45 -12.08 11.79
C ALA A 439 12.48 -11.61 10.33
N THR A 440 13.39 -10.69 10.02
CA THR A 440 13.70 -10.13 8.67
C THR A 440 13.65 -11.15 7.53
N SER A 441 14.18 -12.36 7.76
CA SER A 441 14.16 -13.45 6.78
C SER A 441 12.77 -13.87 6.25
N MET A 442 11.66 -13.48 6.91
CA MET A 442 10.29 -13.73 6.45
C MET A 442 9.87 -12.86 5.25
N GLY A 443 10.65 -11.83 4.91
CA GLY A 443 10.43 -11.00 3.71
C GLY A 443 9.04 -10.36 3.65
N ASN A 444 8.45 -10.29 2.46
CA ASN A 444 7.08 -9.82 2.22
C ASN A 444 5.95 -10.59 2.98
N LYS A 445 6.27 -11.65 3.73
CA LYS A 445 5.35 -12.37 4.62
C LYS A 445 5.49 -12.03 6.11
N ALA A 446 6.45 -11.19 6.49
CA ALA A 446 6.74 -10.82 7.87
C ALA A 446 5.50 -10.42 8.72
N LYS A 447 4.64 -9.55 8.18
CA LYS A 447 3.42 -9.04 8.84
C LYS A 447 2.32 -10.11 8.97
N GLU A 448 2.21 -11.02 7.99
CA GLU A 448 1.29 -12.17 8.01
C GLU A 448 1.73 -13.22 9.04
N TRP A 449 3.04 -13.45 9.14
CA TRP A 449 3.63 -14.51 9.95
C TRP A 449 4.09 -14.08 11.34
N GLY A 450 3.89 -12.83 11.76
CA GLY A 450 4.16 -12.38 13.14
C GLY A 450 5.64 -12.11 13.45
N TRP A 451 6.40 -11.58 12.49
CA TRP A 451 7.86 -11.40 12.57
C TRP A 451 8.41 -10.67 13.81
N ASN A 452 7.61 -9.87 14.53
CA ASN A 452 8.00 -9.06 15.68
C ASN A 452 7.37 -9.53 17.02
N ARG A 453 6.85 -10.77 17.08
CA ARG A 453 6.21 -11.31 18.30
C ARG A 453 6.60 -12.75 18.62
N GLU A 454 6.18 -13.22 19.78
CA GLU A 454 6.29 -14.61 20.21
C GLU A 454 5.17 -15.48 19.58
N HIS A 455 5.49 -16.75 19.29
CA HIS A 455 4.57 -17.73 18.69
C HIS A 455 4.25 -18.88 19.65
N THR A 456 3.02 -19.39 19.58
CA THR A 456 2.51 -20.42 20.48
C THR A 456 2.39 -21.78 19.78
N LEU A 457 2.46 -22.88 20.56
CA LEU A 457 2.19 -24.24 20.06
C LEU A 457 0.75 -24.44 19.54
N SER A 458 -0.14 -23.49 19.81
CA SER A 458 -1.50 -23.41 19.25
C SER A 458 -1.54 -22.95 17.81
N GLU A 459 -0.55 -22.17 17.34
CA GLU A 459 -0.51 -21.61 15.99
C GLU A 459 0.10 -22.59 14.98
N GLU A 460 -0.10 -22.32 13.69
CA GLU A 460 0.62 -22.99 12.61
C GLU A 460 2.11 -22.60 12.65
N LYS A 461 2.99 -23.44 12.10
CA LYS A 461 4.42 -23.11 11.99
C LYS A 461 4.68 -22.27 10.74
N THR A 462 5.52 -21.24 10.85
CA THR A 462 6.15 -20.63 9.67
C THR A 462 7.08 -21.64 8.97
N PRO A 463 7.46 -21.46 7.69
CA PRO A 463 8.46 -22.31 7.03
C PRO A 463 9.78 -22.39 7.82
N GLU A 464 10.19 -21.26 8.39
CA GLU A 464 11.38 -21.09 9.22
C GLU A 464 11.32 -21.92 10.52
N GLU A 465 10.16 -21.97 11.18
CA GLU A 465 9.95 -22.80 12.37
C GLU A 465 9.96 -24.31 12.07
N LYS A 466 9.55 -24.74 10.87
CA LYS A 466 9.55 -26.17 10.47
C LYS A 466 10.97 -26.75 10.53
N MET A 467 12.01 -25.92 10.36
CA MET A 467 13.43 -26.31 10.36
C MET A 467 14.15 -26.13 11.71
N ARG A 468 13.51 -25.55 12.74
CA ARG A 468 14.13 -25.24 14.06
C ARG A 468 14.51 -26.43 14.96
N CYS A 469 14.35 -27.69 14.51
CA CYS A 469 14.52 -28.87 15.39
C CYS A 469 15.87 -28.93 16.13
N TRP A 470 16.96 -28.44 15.52
CA TRP A 470 18.28 -28.37 16.14
C TRP A 470 18.34 -27.35 17.29
N ALA A 471 17.74 -26.17 17.10
CA ALA A 471 17.65 -25.13 18.12
C ALA A 471 16.77 -25.60 19.30
N VAL A 472 15.69 -26.33 19.03
CA VAL A 472 14.87 -26.99 20.06
C VAL A 472 15.70 -27.98 20.88
N GLY A 473 16.50 -28.84 20.24
CA GLY A 473 17.39 -29.77 20.95
C GLY A 473 18.37 -29.07 21.90
N PHE A 474 19.01 -27.97 21.44
CA PHE A 474 19.84 -27.14 22.31
C PHE A 474 19.04 -26.47 23.43
N ASN A 475 17.83 -25.99 23.15
CA ASN A 475 16.98 -25.32 24.14
C ASN A 475 16.53 -26.26 25.27
N ILE A 476 16.19 -27.50 24.92
CA ILE A 476 15.86 -28.56 25.88
C ILE A 476 17.07 -28.91 26.75
N LEU A 477 18.27 -29.06 26.17
CA LEU A 477 19.50 -29.29 26.95
C LEU A 477 19.86 -28.11 27.86
N ASN A 478 19.75 -26.88 27.37
CA ASN A 478 20.05 -25.67 28.13
C ASN A 478 19.15 -25.59 29.37
N LYS A 479 17.83 -25.69 29.17
CA LYS A 479 16.84 -25.64 30.26
C LYS A 479 16.93 -26.86 31.19
N PHE A 480 17.27 -28.05 30.70
CA PHE A 480 17.53 -29.23 31.56
C PHE A 480 18.71 -29.01 32.52
N TYR A 481 19.80 -28.39 32.05
CA TYR A 481 20.95 -28.07 32.92
C TYR A 481 20.78 -26.77 33.73
N GLY A 482 19.63 -26.09 33.61
CA GLY A 482 19.25 -24.92 34.43
C GLY A 482 19.52 -23.56 33.78
N GLY A 483 19.80 -23.52 32.48
CA GLY A 483 19.89 -22.28 31.70
C GLY A 483 18.52 -21.73 31.29
N THR A 484 18.50 -20.50 30.79
CA THR A 484 17.27 -19.77 30.42
C THR A 484 17.16 -19.35 28.95
N LEU A 485 18.07 -19.80 28.07
CA LEU A 485 18.10 -19.38 26.66
C LEU A 485 16.76 -19.61 25.93
N THR A 486 16.54 -18.79 24.90
CA THR A 486 15.47 -18.90 23.91
C THR A 486 15.95 -19.62 22.65
N GLN A 487 15.03 -20.09 21.81
CA GLN A 487 15.35 -20.66 20.50
C GLN A 487 15.88 -19.59 19.55
N ASP A 488 15.35 -18.37 19.65
CA ASP A 488 15.79 -17.22 18.84
C ASP A 488 17.27 -16.86 19.11
N GLU A 489 17.70 -16.78 20.38
CA GLU A 489 19.13 -16.59 20.73
C GLU A 489 20.00 -17.73 20.18
N ILE A 490 19.58 -18.98 20.37
CA ILE A 490 20.33 -20.16 19.90
C ILE A 490 20.46 -20.13 18.36
N LYS A 491 19.46 -19.61 17.65
CA LYS A 491 19.57 -19.36 16.20
C LYS A 491 20.60 -18.31 15.89
N ILE A 492 20.56 -17.13 16.53
CA ILE A 492 21.52 -16.05 16.28
C ILE A 492 22.96 -16.51 16.55
N MET A 493 23.20 -17.20 17.67
CA MET A 493 24.49 -17.81 17.97
C MET A 493 24.95 -18.80 16.88
N GLY A 494 24.03 -19.57 16.29
CA GLY A 494 24.35 -20.51 15.21
C GLY A 494 24.66 -19.83 13.87
N MET A 495 23.90 -18.79 13.52
CA MET A 495 24.05 -18.04 12.25
C MET A 495 25.36 -17.24 12.20
N LYS A 496 25.83 -16.74 13.36
CA LYS A 496 27.13 -16.08 13.52
C LYS A 496 28.31 -16.89 12.98
N TYR A 497 28.25 -18.23 13.01
CA TYR A 497 29.32 -19.10 12.49
C TYR A 497 29.18 -19.44 10.99
N LYS A 498 28.13 -18.98 10.31
CA LYS A 498 27.92 -19.17 8.86
C LYS A 498 28.37 -17.97 8.00
N ASN A 499 28.97 -16.93 8.60
CA ASN A 499 29.32 -15.65 7.96
C ASN A 499 28.11 -14.95 7.29
N TYR A 500 26.98 -14.95 8.00
CA TYR A 500 25.75 -14.26 7.63
C TYR A 500 25.69 -12.84 8.19
N THR A 501 24.97 -11.94 7.52
CA THR A 501 24.84 -10.50 7.85
C THR A 501 23.63 -10.20 8.75
N ALA A 502 23.43 -8.93 9.13
CA ALA A 502 22.36 -8.47 10.02
C ALA A 502 20.95 -8.91 9.59
N LEU A 503 20.69 -8.95 8.27
CA LEU A 503 19.40 -9.35 7.70
C LEU A 503 19.20 -10.86 7.60
N ASP A 504 20.29 -11.60 7.35
CA ASP A 504 20.28 -13.05 7.19
C ASP A 504 19.89 -13.78 8.49
N TYR A 505 19.98 -13.12 9.65
CA TYR A 505 19.53 -13.71 10.91
C TYR A 505 18.06 -14.14 10.80
N PHE A 506 17.80 -15.36 11.31
CA PHE A 506 16.59 -16.17 11.11
C PHE A 506 16.43 -16.95 9.78
N MET A 507 17.14 -16.69 8.68
CA MET A 507 17.01 -17.51 7.46
C MET A 507 17.31 -19.00 7.71
N LEU A 508 16.36 -19.91 7.43
CA LEU A 508 16.59 -21.37 7.43
C LEU A 508 15.67 -22.10 6.42
N GLY A 509 16.13 -22.29 5.18
CA GLY A 509 15.54 -23.25 4.22
C GLY A 509 16.13 -24.67 4.40
N ASP A 510 16.25 -25.46 3.32
CA ASP A 510 17.05 -26.71 3.36
C ASP A 510 18.56 -26.46 3.60
N ASP A 511 19.01 -25.20 3.49
CA ASP A 511 20.31 -24.70 3.98
C ASP A 511 20.40 -24.51 5.52
N GLY A 512 19.26 -24.55 6.20
CA GLY A 512 19.10 -24.15 7.61
C GLY A 512 18.98 -25.29 8.63
N GLY A 513 18.85 -26.53 8.18
CA GLY A 513 19.32 -27.66 9.00
C GLY A 513 20.85 -27.57 9.13
N LEU A 514 21.43 -27.83 10.30
CA LEU A 514 22.88 -28.03 10.43
C LEU A 514 23.28 -29.26 9.59
N LYS A 515 23.80 -29.02 8.38
CA LYS A 515 24.11 -30.08 7.42
C LYS A 515 25.22 -30.97 7.98
N LEU A 516 25.31 -32.22 7.53
CA LEU A 516 26.32 -33.18 7.99
C LEU A 516 27.78 -32.82 7.60
N SER A 517 27.95 -31.74 6.83
CA SER A 517 29.19 -31.02 6.54
C SER A 517 29.56 -29.97 7.60
N GLU A 518 28.58 -29.43 8.35
CA GLU A 518 28.68 -28.24 9.21
C GLU A 518 28.88 -28.57 10.71
N LEU A 519 29.34 -29.79 11.00
CA LEU A 519 29.53 -30.29 12.37
C LEU A 519 30.49 -29.45 13.24
N SER A 520 31.27 -28.55 12.66
CA SER A 520 32.03 -27.52 13.38
C SER A 520 31.11 -26.58 14.15
N ILE A 521 30.09 -26.02 13.50
CA ILE A 521 29.15 -25.04 14.09
C ILE A 521 28.42 -25.65 15.29
N PHE A 522 28.04 -26.92 15.18
CA PHE A 522 27.45 -27.66 16.30
C PHE A 522 28.42 -27.80 17.49
N VAL A 523 29.70 -28.09 17.22
CA VAL A 523 30.77 -28.15 18.23
C VAL A 523 31.09 -26.78 18.82
N ASP A 524 30.94 -25.70 18.07
CA ASP A 524 31.19 -24.33 18.52
C ASP A 524 30.03 -23.81 19.39
N LEU A 525 28.76 -24.04 19.01
CA LEU A 525 27.59 -23.82 19.88
C LEU A 525 27.69 -24.58 21.21
N ILE A 526 28.24 -25.80 21.19
CA ILE A 526 28.51 -26.60 22.40
C ILE A 526 29.57 -25.94 23.31
N LYS A 527 30.52 -25.17 22.77
CA LYS A 527 31.47 -24.40 23.58
C LYS A 527 30.78 -23.21 24.21
N ASP A 528 30.10 -22.39 23.43
CA ASP A 528 29.51 -21.14 23.91
C ASP A 528 28.38 -21.38 24.92
N ILE A 529 27.51 -22.37 24.70
CA ILE A 529 26.34 -22.63 25.56
C ILE A 529 26.73 -23.39 26.85
N PHE A 530 27.83 -24.16 26.86
CA PHE A 530 28.16 -25.11 27.96
C PHE A 530 29.64 -25.14 28.43
N ASP A 531 30.48 -24.19 28.00
CA ASP A 531 31.94 -24.11 28.22
C ASP A 531 32.69 -25.43 27.88
N ARG A 532 32.25 -26.14 26.83
CA ARG A 532 32.84 -27.43 26.41
C ARG A 532 33.99 -27.29 25.43
N ASN A 533 34.99 -26.51 25.83
CA ASN A 533 36.24 -26.23 25.11
C ASN A 533 37.10 -27.46 24.71
N THR A 534 36.76 -28.69 25.13
CA THR A 534 37.47 -29.92 24.68
C THR A 534 36.52 -31.01 24.15
N THR A 535 35.52 -30.62 23.36
CA THR A 535 34.67 -31.54 22.59
C THR A 535 35.50 -32.43 21.66
N THR A 536 35.30 -33.74 21.74
CA THR A 536 36.03 -34.74 20.94
C THR A 536 35.11 -35.40 19.92
N ILE A 537 35.53 -35.51 18.66
CA ILE A 537 34.77 -36.21 17.61
C ILE A 537 35.30 -37.65 17.48
N MET A 538 34.42 -38.65 17.49
CA MET A 538 34.76 -40.07 17.34
C MET A 538 33.89 -40.75 16.25
N PRO A 539 34.48 -41.44 15.26
CA PRO A 539 33.72 -42.15 14.22
C PRO A 539 33.37 -43.60 14.59
N THR A 540 34.09 -44.19 15.54
CA THR A 540 33.95 -45.58 16.00
C THR A 540 34.29 -45.66 17.51
N PRO A 541 33.42 -45.17 18.39
CA PRO A 541 33.62 -45.28 19.84
C PRO A 541 33.41 -46.72 20.32
N THR A 542 33.86 -46.99 21.54
CA THR A 542 33.38 -48.08 22.39
C THR A 542 32.95 -47.49 23.74
N PRO A 543 32.14 -48.18 24.56
CA PRO A 543 31.78 -47.70 25.90
C PRO A 543 32.98 -47.35 26.78
N SER A 544 34.13 -48.02 26.57
CA SER A 544 35.38 -47.76 27.30
C SER A 544 36.21 -46.58 26.77
N SER A 545 35.92 -46.06 25.56
CA SER A 545 36.62 -44.88 25.01
C SER A 545 35.94 -43.55 25.35
N ILE A 546 34.71 -43.57 25.85
CA ILE A 546 33.95 -42.36 26.21
C ILE A 546 34.36 -41.87 27.61
N ASN A 547 34.82 -40.62 27.69
CA ASN A 547 35.04 -39.95 28.96
C ASN A 547 33.72 -39.27 29.42
N PRO A 548 33.07 -39.74 30.51
CA PRO A 548 31.75 -39.24 30.91
C PRO A 548 31.75 -37.79 31.42
N ASN A 549 32.93 -37.20 31.67
CA ASN A 549 33.07 -35.81 32.10
C ASN A 549 33.39 -34.87 30.93
N LYS A 550 33.39 -35.37 29.68
CA LYS A 550 33.66 -34.57 28.48
C LYS A 550 32.50 -34.61 27.49
N ALA A 551 32.46 -33.58 26.66
CA ALA A 551 31.68 -33.53 25.44
C ALA A 551 32.29 -34.48 24.39
N THR A 552 31.50 -35.44 23.90
CA THR A 552 31.92 -36.36 22.83
C THR A 552 30.83 -36.43 21.75
N LEU A 553 31.19 -36.05 20.52
CA LEU A 553 30.34 -36.18 19.34
C LEU A 553 30.67 -37.49 18.63
N ILE A 554 29.65 -38.32 18.45
CA ILE A 554 29.78 -39.64 17.85
C ILE A 554 29.12 -39.59 16.47
N ARG A 555 29.95 -39.53 15.41
CA ARG A 555 29.48 -39.48 14.01
C ARG A 555 29.52 -40.89 13.43
N ARG A 556 28.37 -41.44 13.06
CA ARG A 556 28.26 -42.82 12.59
C ARG A 556 28.63 -42.89 11.11
N SER A 557 29.37 -43.93 10.72
CA SER A 557 29.91 -44.10 9.35
C SER A 557 28.87 -44.58 8.32
N LYS A 558 27.74 -45.12 8.80
CA LYS A 558 26.58 -45.49 8.00
C LYS A 558 25.31 -45.18 8.78
N ASN A 559 24.39 -44.45 8.16
CA ASN A 559 23.04 -44.21 8.67
C ASN A 559 22.36 -45.57 8.93
N SER A 560 21.99 -45.83 10.18
CA SER A 560 21.50 -47.13 10.64
C SER A 560 20.89 -47.01 12.04
N PRO A 561 20.16 -48.04 12.54
CA PRO A 561 19.76 -48.12 13.94
C PRO A 561 20.92 -48.09 14.95
N LEU A 562 20.61 -47.87 16.23
CA LEU A 562 21.60 -47.93 17.32
C LEU A 562 22.11 -49.37 17.52
N ASN A 563 23.43 -49.52 17.63
CA ASN A 563 24.06 -50.82 17.92
C ASN A 563 24.31 -51.00 19.43
N ASP A 564 24.74 -52.19 19.85
CA ASP A 564 24.88 -52.53 21.27
C ASP A 564 25.92 -51.66 22.02
N ASP A 565 26.99 -51.21 21.35
CA ASP A 565 27.96 -50.26 21.92
C ASP A 565 27.33 -48.86 22.07
N ASP A 566 26.54 -48.40 21.09
CA ASP A 566 25.81 -47.14 21.19
C ASP A 566 24.78 -47.18 22.33
N VAL A 567 24.05 -48.30 22.47
CA VAL A 567 23.06 -48.52 23.52
C VAL A 567 23.70 -48.44 24.90
N GLU A 568 24.83 -49.11 25.12
CA GLU A 568 25.55 -49.08 26.39
C GLU A 568 26.13 -47.67 26.69
N ILE A 569 26.61 -46.95 25.68
CA ILE A 569 27.05 -45.54 25.82
C ILE A 569 25.88 -44.66 26.29
N ILE A 570 24.71 -44.76 25.64
CA ILE A 570 23.52 -43.95 25.98
C ILE A 570 22.98 -44.33 27.37
N LYS A 571 22.85 -45.64 27.66
CA LYS A 571 22.46 -46.19 28.97
C LYS A 571 23.35 -45.65 30.10
N GLN A 572 24.67 -45.64 29.90
CA GLN A 572 25.62 -45.06 30.84
C GLN A 572 25.54 -43.53 30.96
N SER A 573 25.07 -42.82 29.93
CA SER A 573 24.82 -41.37 29.99
C SER A 573 23.58 -41.06 30.83
N ILE A 574 22.46 -41.73 30.54
CA ILE A 574 21.19 -41.59 31.27
C ILE A 574 21.37 -41.97 32.75
N ALA A 575 22.05 -43.08 33.05
CA ALA A 575 22.36 -43.47 34.43
C ALA A 575 23.22 -42.45 35.21
N LYS A 576 23.97 -41.58 34.51
CA LYS A 576 24.75 -40.47 35.09
C LYS A 576 23.98 -39.14 35.11
N LYS A 577 22.68 -39.15 34.78
CA LYS A 577 21.78 -38.00 34.65
C LYS A 577 22.14 -37.01 33.53
N ASN A 578 22.70 -37.54 32.45
CA ASN A 578 23.11 -36.77 31.29
C ASN A 578 22.25 -37.19 30.07
N PRO A 579 21.24 -36.39 29.65
CA PRO A 579 20.51 -36.64 28.41
C PRO A 579 21.43 -36.56 27.19
N VAL A 580 21.02 -37.20 26.10
CA VAL A 580 21.80 -37.36 24.87
C VAL A 580 21.08 -36.66 23.72
N TYR A 581 21.76 -35.70 23.07
CA TYR A 581 21.27 -35.08 21.85
C TYR A 581 21.48 -36.03 20.67
N ILE A 582 20.48 -36.23 19.83
CA ILE A 582 20.50 -37.22 18.74
C ILE A 582 19.94 -36.66 17.43
N ALA A 583 20.59 -36.98 16.32
CA ALA A 583 20.20 -36.57 14.97
C ALA A 583 19.98 -37.79 14.06
N THR A 584 18.93 -37.71 13.23
CA THR A 584 18.39 -38.81 12.41
C THR A 584 18.28 -38.43 10.92
N VAL A 585 18.05 -39.39 10.02
CA VAL A 585 17.95 -39.16 8.54
C VAL A 585 16.57 -39.40 7.91
N SER A 586 15.54 -39.70 8.69
CA SER A 586 14.17 -39.65 8.15
C SER A 586 13.79 -38.20 7.82
N GLY A 587 12.93 -38.00 6.81
CA GLY A 587 12.57 -36.65 6.34
C GLY A 587 13.73 -35.94 5.63
N SER A 588 13.96 -34.68 5.99
CA SER A 588 15.15 -33.86 5.71
C SER A 588 16.23 -34.00 6.80
N GLY A 589 16.02 -34.89 7.77
CA GLY A 589 16.84 -35.06 8.96
C GLY A 589 16.26 -34.32 10.17
N HIS A 590 16.25 -34.98 11.34
CA HIS A 590 15.53 -34.48 12.51
C HIS A 590 16.30 -34.69 13.82
N VAL A 591 16.11 -33.76 14.77
CA VAL A 591 16.80 -33.68 16.06
C VAL A 591 15.83 -33.92 17.22
N MET A 592 16.26 -34.76 18.15
CA MET A 592 15.56 -35.08 19.39
C MET A 592 16.55 -35.13 20.56
N ILE A 593 16.01 -35.21 21.78
CA ILE A 593 16.78 -35.56 22.98
C ILE A 593 16.33 -36.96 23.45
N ILE A 594 17.28 -37.85 23.75
CA ILE A 594 17.02 -39.03 24.59
C ILE A 594 17.25 -38.61 26.04
N ASP A 595 16.22 -38.72 26.87
CA ASP A 595 16.29 -38.43 28.31
C ASP A 595 15.88 -39.62 29.19
N GLY A 596 15.54 -40.76 28.60
CA GLY A 596 15.20 -41.98 29.33
C GLY A 596 15.72 -43.27 28.70
N TYR A 597 15.90 -44.29 29.53
CA TYR A 597 16.28 -45.66 29.17
C TYR A 597 15.39 -46.67 29.89
N ALA A 598 14.99 -47.74 29.20
CA ALA A 598 14.25 -48.86 29.75
C ALA A 598 14.56 -50.16 28.97
N GLU A 599 14.05 -51.29 29.47
CA GLU A 599 14.15 -52.62 28.86
C GLU A 599 12.76 -53.26 28.79
N GLY A 600 12.45 -53.99 27.71
CA GLY A 600 11.17 -54.72 27.56
C GLY A 600 10.98 -55.81 28.62
N VAL A 601 9.80 -55.89 29.24
CA VAL A 601 9.50 -56.83 30.34
C VAL A 601 9.35 -58.27 29.87
N ASP A 602 8.76 -58.51 28.70
CA ASP A 602 8.59 -59.84 28.10
C ASP A 602 8.54 -59.79 26.57
N ASP A 603 8.52 -60.97 25.93
CA ASP A 603 8.34 -61.07 24.47
C ASP A 603 6.90 -60.73 24.07
N LEU A 604 6.72 -59.69 23.25
CA LEU A 604 5.42 -59.22 22.72
C LEU A 604 5.31 -59.53 21.22
N TYR A 605 4.18 -60.10 20.80
CA TYR A 605 3.94 -60.55 19.43
C TYR A 605 2.76 -59.82 18.78
N ARG A 606 2.84 -59.58 17.45
CA ARG A 606 1.74 -59.07 16.63
C ARG A 606 0.56 -60.02 16.70
N SER A 607 -0.59 -59.47 17.05
CA SER A 607 -1.86 -60.18 17.23
C SER A 607 -2.42 -60.77 15.93
N SER A 608 -1.97 -60.29 14.78
CA SER A 608 -2.32 -60.79 13.44
C SER A 608 -1.36 -61.82 12.85
N THR A 609 -0.06 -61.79 13.18
CA THR A 609 0.98 -62.55 12.45
C THR A 609 1.88 -63.45 13.29
N GLU A 610 1.76 -63.44 14.62
CA GLU A 610 2.73 -64.07 15.55
C GLU A 610 4.17 -63.56 15.38
N GLU A 611 4.36 -62.39 14.77
CA GLU A 611 5.66 -61.73 14.60
C GLU A 611 6.09 -61.00 15.87
N LEU A 612 7.37 -61.13 16.28
CA LEU A 612 7.89 -60.59 17.52
C LEU A 612 8.14 -59.07 17.43
N ILE A 613 7.24 -58.27 18.00
CA ILE A 613 7.28 -56.79 18.09
C ILE A 613 8.42 -56.33 19.00
N MET A 614 8.53 -56.95 20.18
CA MET A 614 9.41 -56.55 21.26
C MET A 614 9.98 -57.80 21.92
N LYS A 615 11.30 -57.86 22.13
CA LYS A 615 11.91 -58.92 22.95
C LYS A 615 11.97 -58.55 24.42
N LYS A 616 11.94 -59.57 25.27
CA LYS A 616 12.35 -59.48 26.66
C LYS A 616 13.79 -58.95 26.76
N GLY A 617 13.98 -57.85 27.48
CA GLY A 617 15.26 -57.15 27.59
C GLY A 617 15.63 -56.26 26.41
N GLU A 618 14.72 -56.03 25.44
CA GLU A 618 14.99 -55.13 24.31
C GLU A 618 15.13 -53.67 24.78
N PRO A 619 16.17 -52.93 24.35
CA PRO A 619 16.36 -51.55 24.79
C PRO A 619 15.31 -50.58 24.25
N PHE A 620 14.71 -49.81 25.16
CA PHE A 620 13.84 -48.67 24.89
C PHE A 620 14.52 -47.36 25.32
N PHE A 621 14.24 -46.30 24.58
CA PHE A 621 14.64 -44.94 24.91
C PHE A 621 13.41 -44.03 24.92
N HIS A 622 13.39 -43.08 25.86
CA HIS A 622 12.41 -41.99 25.83
C HIS A 622 12.99 -40.85 24.98
N TYR A 623 12.33 -40.55 23.86
CA TYR A 623 12.70 -39.47 22.94
C TYR A 623 11.79 -38.27 23.17
N VAL A 624 12.36 -37.05 23.15
CA VAL A 624 11.67 -35.76 23.30
C VAL A 624 11.82 -34.94 22.01
N ASN A 625 10.74 -34.25 21.62
CA ASN A 625 10.59 -33.48 20.37
C ASN A 625 10.55 -34.34 19.09
N ILE A 626 9.83 -35.47 19.09
CA ILE A 626 9.73 -36.39 17.93
C ILE A 626 9.10 -35.70 16.71
N ASP A 627 8.10 -34.84 16.92
CA ASP A 627 7.25 -34.22 15.89
C ASP A 627 7.59 -32.76 15.57
N ASN A 628 8.71 -32.26 16.11
CA ASN A 628 9.06 -30.84 16.13
C ASN A 628 7.99 -29.91 16.81
N ASN A 629 7.05 -30.43 17.61
CA ASN A 629 6.18 -29.66 18.51
C ASN A 629 6.33 -30.12 19.98
N GLY A 630 7.46 -30.72 20.34
CA GLY A 630 7.75 -31.14 21.71
C GLY A 630 7.11 -32.45 22.16
N TYR A 631 6.47 -33.23 21.27
CA TYR A 631 5.94 -34.55 21.63
C TYR A 631 7.06 -35.51 22.03
N SER A 632 6.80 -36.37 23.03
CA SER A 632 7.77 -37.34 23.55
C SER A 632 7.15 -38.73 23.73
N ALA A 633 7.92 -39.80 23.54
CA ALA A 633 7.44 -41.16 23.71
C ALA A 633 8.58 -42.16 23.98
N TRP A 634 8.24 -43.32 24.53
CA TRP A 634 9.14 -44.46 24.60
C TRP A 634 9.10 -45.23 23.28
N LEU A 635 10.28 -45.48 22.69
CA LEU A 635 10.45 -46.17 21.41
C LEU A 635 11.60 -47.19 21.51
N THR A 636 11.55 -48.25 20.70
CA THR A 636 12.64 -49.23 20.60
C THR A 636 13.93 -48.59 20.05
N LYS A 637 15.10 -49.17 20.38
CA LYS A 637 16.40 -48.72 19.83
C LYS A 637 16.49 -48.69 18.30
N ASP A 638 15.62 -49.43 17.61
CA ASP A 638 15.61 -49.55 16.16
C ASP A 638 14.62 -48.62 15.46
N ALA A 639 13.85 -47.82 16.22
CA ALA A 639 12.87 -46.86 15.69
C ALA A 639 13.48 -45.67 14.91
N PHE A 640 14.81 -45.51 14.85
CA PHE A 640 15.44 -44.42 14.11
C PHE A 640 16.75 -44.82 13.43
N ASN A 641 16.93 -44.36 12.18
CA ASN A 641 18.24 -44.33 11.54
C ASN A 641 19.05 -43.11 12.03
N VAL A 642 20.05 -43.36 12.86
CA VAL A 642 20.85 -42.36 13.57
C VAL A 642 22.12 -42.01 12.80
N VAL A 643 22.40 -40.72 12.67
CA VAL A 643 23.56 -40.16 11.94
C VAL A 643 24.68 -39.78 12.89
N PHE A 644 24.33 -39.02 13.93
CA PHE A 644 25.23 -38.68 15.02
C PHE A 644 24.44 -38.51 16.30
N TYR A 645 25.12 -38.68 17.42
CA TYR A 645 24.61 -38.31 18.73
C TYR A 645 25.75 -37.71 19.56
N PHE A 646 25.37 -36.96 20.58
CA PHE A 646 26.29 -36.19 21.40
C PHE A 646 26.04 -36.49 22.87
N VAL A 647 27.05 -37.06 23.51
CA VAL A 647 27.07 -37.34 24.95
C VAL A 647 27.92 -36.29 25.66
N MET A 648 27.39 -35.75 26.75
CA MET A 648 28.04 -34.70 27.52
C MET A 648 27.76 -34.92 29.00
N GLY A 649 28.80 -35.01 29.82
CA GLY A 649 28.63 -34.94 31.28
C GLY A 649 28.00 -33.59 31.68
N LYS A 650 27.35 -33.52 32.85
CA LYS A 650 26.86 -32.25 33.41
C LYS A 650 27.91 -31.13 33.22
N PRO A 651 27.55 -30.00 32.59
CA PRO A 651 28.48 -28.91 32.34
C PRO A 651 28.70 -28.07 33.61
N ASP A 652 29.87 -27.45 33.66
CA ASP A 652 30.30 -26.60 34.78
C ASP A 652 29.77 -25.16 34.64
N PHE A 653 29.43 -24.77 33.42
CA PHE A 653 28.75 -23.54 33.02
C PHE A 653 27.54 -23.86 32.14
N VAL A 654 26.51 -23.03 32.20
CA VAL A 654 25.38 -23.04 31.27
C VAL A 654 25.05 -21.58 30.95
N LEU A 655 25.00 -21.24 29.67
CA LEU A 655 24.62 -19.89 29.24
C LEU A 655 23.14 -19.61 29.57
N ASN A 656 22.87 -18.41 30.05
CA ASN A 656 21.52 -17.90 30.29
C ASN A 656 21.14 -16.90 29.20
N ARG A 657 19.84 -16.59 29.12
CA ARG A 657 19.28 -15.52 28.28
C ARG A 657 20.04 -14.21 28.48
N ASP A 658 20.33 -13.49 27.39
CA ASP A 658 20.97 -12.18 27.45
C ASP A 658 20.15 -11.21 28.34
N PRO A 659 20.80 -10.38 29.18
CA PRO A 659 20.11 -9.45 30.07
C PRO A 659 19.08 -8.56 29.38
N LEU A 660 19.32 -8.10 28.15
CA LEU A 660 18.43 -7.19 27.43
C LEU A 660 17.07 -7.82 27.13
N LEU A 661 17.08 -9.11 26.79
CA LEU A 661 15.89 -9.92 26.57
C LEU A 661 15.19 -10.34 27.88
N ALA A 662 15.74 -9.99 29.05
CA ALA A 662 15.26 -10.38 30.37
C ALA A 662 14.79 -9.20 31.25
N GLN A 663 14.67 -8.00 30.68
CA GLN A 663 14.25 -6.78 31.37
C GLN A 663 12.73 -6.64 31.51
N GLU A 664 12.26 -5.64 32.26
CA GLU A 664 10.82 -5.30 32.38
C GLU A 664 10.32 -4.39 31.23
N LYS A 665 11.20 -3.58 30.64
CA LYS A 665 11.07 -2.90 29.34
C LYS A 665 12.27 -3.38 28.49
N ILE A 666 12.05 -3.85 27.27
CA ILE A 666 12.98 -4.69 26.46
C ILE A 666 13.26 -4.11 25.06
N ASP A 667 12.93 -2.84 24.90
CA ASP A 667 12.41 -2.11 23.73
C ASP A 667 12.18 -0.75 24.38
N SER A 668 13.09 0.22 24.21
CA SER A 668 13.45 1.19 25.27
C SER A 668 12.89 2.61 25.11
N ASP A 669 12.54 2.94 23.88
CA ASP A 669 11.85 4.12 23.32
C ASP A 669 10.36 3.83 23.10
N ASP A 670 9.98 2.55 22.93
CA ASP A 670 8.67 2.02 22.52
C ASP A 670 8.41 2.06 20.98
N ASP A 671 9.45 2.00 20.12
CA ASP A 671 9.30 2.04 18.65
C ASP A 671 8.73 0.73 18.04
N GLY A 672 9.30 -0.42 18.38
CA GLY A 672 8.94 -1.73 17.83
C GLY A 672 10.10 -2.72 17.61
N VAL A 673 11.35 -2.25 17.59
CA VAL A 673 12.57 -3.07 17.72
C VAL A 673 12.72 -3.48 19.20
N ILE A 674 13.86 -4.07 19.60
CA ILE A 674 14.15 -4.49 20.98
C ILE A 674 15.62 -4.25 21.29
N ASP A 675 15.95 -3.89 22.55
CA ASP A 675 17.30 -3.51 23.02
C ASP A 675 18.42 -4.43 22.50
N TYR A 676 18.10 -5.71 22.34
CA TYR A 676 18.99 -6.77 21.89
C TYR A 676 19.25 -6.74 20.37
N ASP A 677 18.21 -6.53 19.58
CA ASP A 677 18.28 -6.52 18.11
C ASP A 677 18.99 -5.24 17.64
N GLU A 678 18.59 -4.10 18.20
CA GLU A 678 19.22 -2.79 17.98
C GLU A 678 20.73 -2.89 18.24
N LYS A 679 21.13 -3.30 19.45
CA LYS A 679 22.53 -3.32 19.87
C LYS A 679 23.39 -4.42 19.23
N TYR A 680 22.83 -5.55 18.82
CA TYR A 680 23.61 -6.72 18.37
C TYR A 680 23.35 -7.19 16.92
N ARG A 681 22.43 -6.55 16.19
CA ARG A 681 22.17 -6.86 14.77
C ARG A 681 22.13 -5.62 13.91
N PHE A 682 21.32 -4.62 14.28
CA PHE A 682 21.08 -3.44 13.45
C PHE A 682 22.14 -2.35 13.71
N GLU A 683 22.66 -2.30 14.93
CA GLU A 683 23.59 -1.28 15.48
C GLU A 683 22.97 0.13 15.61
N THR A 684 21.66 0.20 15.87
CA THR A 684 20.87 1.42 16.14
C THR A 684 20.95 1.91 17.61
N GLU A 685 20.44 3.10 17.91
CA GLU A 685 20.60 3.77 19.22
C GLU A 685 19.39 3.58 20.16
N VAL A 686 19.61 2.80 21.23
CA VAL A 686 18.58 2.19 22.13
C VAL A 686 17.75 3.15 23.02
N ASN A 687 17.61 4.42 22.63
CA ASN A 687 16.74 5.41 23.27
C ASN A 687 16.16 6.46 22.29
N ASP A 688 16.36 6.31 20.97
CA ASP A 688 15.80 7.18 19.91
C ASP A 688 14.96 6.32 18.96
N ASP A 689 13.76 6.78 18.61
CA ASP A 689 12.84 6.06 17.72
C ASP A 689 13.11 6.28 16.21
N ASP A 690 14.20 6.97 15.88
CA ASP A 690 14.66 7.43 14.56
C ASP A 690 16.18 7.64 14.67
N SER A 691 16.98 6.66 14.23
CA SER A 691 18.42 6.59 14.51
C SER A 691 19.30 7.59 13.76
N ASP A 692 18.78 8.35 12.79
CA ASP A 692 19.58 9.25 11.95
C ASP A 692 18.97 10.67 11.66
N ASP A 693 17.90 11.04 12.38
CA ASP A 693 17.17 12.31 12.27
C ASP A 693 16.49 12.46 10.88
N ASP A 694 15.68 11.47 10.50
CA ASP A 694 14.99 11.39 9.23
C ASP A 694 13.50 11.74 9.22
N GLY A 695 12.70 11.04 10.02
CA GLY A 695 11.25 11.13 10.01
C GLY A 695 10.54 9.79 9.82
N VAL A 696 11.22 8.76 9.28
CA VAL A 696 10.86 7.35 9.47
C VAL A 696 11.53 6.82 10.75
N SER A 697 10.96 5.76 11.33
CA SER A 697 11.48 5.09 12.53
C SER A 697 12.16 3.78 12.20
N ASP A 698 13.23 3.41 12.91
CA ASP A 698 14.01 2.18 12.74
C ASP A 698 13.15 0.93 12.43
N TYR A 699 12.13 0.66 13.24
CA TYR A 699 11.22 -0.48 13.03
C TYR A 699 10.52 -0.47 11.66
N ASN A 700 10.11 0.71 11.16
CA ASN A 700 9.37 0.88 9.91
C ASN A 700 10.28 0.76 8.69
N GLU A 701 11.53 1.20 8.76
CA GLU A 701 12.53 1.04 7.68
C GLU A 701 13.02 -0.42 7.61
N ILE A 702 13.33 -1.01 8.77
CA ILE A 702 13.64 -2.45 8.87
C ILE A 702 12.47 -3.28 8.33
N TYR A 703 11.22 -2.83 8.55
CA TYR A 703 10.03 -3.43 7.96
C TYR A 703 9.88 -3.16 6.46
N ALA A 704 10.20 -1.96 5.95
CA ALA A 704 10.12 -1.59 4.54
C ALA A 704 11.07 -2.44 3.68
N MET A 705 12.36 -2.42 4.02
CA MET A 705 13.39 -3.31 3.49
C MET A 705 12.97 -4.79 3.52
N THR A 706 12.48 -5.26 4.68
CA THR A 706 11.98 -6.63 4.84
C THR A 706 10.80 -6.92 3.89
N LYS A 707 9.85 -5.99 3.77
CA LYS A 707 8.63 -6.13 2.98
C LYS A 707 8.91 -6.11 1.47
N LYS A 708 9.84 -5.26 1.00
CA LYS A 708 10.27 -5.22 -0.42
C LYS A 708 10.95 -6.51 -0.84
N CYS A 709 11.65 -7.18 0.08
CA CYS A 709 12.30 -8.45 -0.18
C CYS A 709 11.28 -9.58 -0.45
N THR A 710 11.09 -9.91 -1.73
CA THR A 710 10.19 -10.99 -2.15
C THR A 710 10.73 -12.36 -1.76
N PHE A 711 9.85 -13.23 -1.25
CA PHE A 711 10.21 -14.54 -0.71
C PHE A 711 10.56 -15.54 -1.84
N ILE A 712 11.84 -15.79 -2.08
CA ILE A 712 12.31 -16.56 -3.25
C ILE A 712 12.10 -18.06 -3.03
N SER A 713 11.26 -18.68 -3.86
CA SER A 713 11.15 -20.13 -3.96
C SER A 713 12.02 -20.67 -5.10
N GLU A 714 13.27 -21.02 -4.81
CA GLU A 714 14.13 -21.67 -5.80
C GLU A 714 13.64 -23.10 -6.04
N THR A 715 13.42 -23.47 -7.30
CA THR A 715 13.00 -24.83 -7.67
C THR A 715 14.21 -25.62 -8.15
N ASP A 716 14.87 -26.27 -7.21
CA ASP A 716 16.11 -27.02 -7.41
C ASP A 716 15.82 -28.40 -8.03
N ILE A 717 16.70 -28.87 -8.93
CA ILE A 717 16.50 -30.13 -9.68
C ILE A 717 17.57 -31.15 -9.31
N VAL A 718 17.37 -31.81 -8.18
CA VAL A 718 18.23 -32.89 -7.68
C VAL A 718 17.72 -34.23 -8.23
N ASN A 719 18.59 -34.99 -8.89
CA ASN A 719 18.27 -36.31 -9.49
C ASN A 719 17.10 -36.35 -10.51
N GLY A 720 16.58 -35.19 -10.94
CA GLY A 720 15.39 -35.08 -11.80
C GLY A 720 14.06 -34.95 -11.04
N GLU A 721 14.13 -34.81 -9.72
CA GLU A 721 13.03 -34.44 -8.84
C GLU A 721 13.06 -32.92 -8.61
N SER A 722 11.91 -32.32 -8.30
CA SER A 722 11.71 -30.87 -8.25
C SER A 722 11.48 -30.45 -6.80
N TYR A 723 12.48 -29.81 -6.19
CA TYR A 723 12.45 -29.36 -4.79
C TYR A 723 12.24 -27.84 -4.76
N THR A 724 11.07 -27.40 -4.31
CA THR A 724 10.80 -25.96 -4.10
C THR A 724 11.37 -25.56 -2.75
N THR A 725 12.63 -25.13 -2.75
CA THR A 725 13.34 -24.65 -1.58
C THR A 725 12.94 -23.20 -1.31
N TYR A 726 12.29 -22.97 -0.18
CA TYR A 726 12.02 -21.60 0.27
C TYR A 726 13.29 -21.01 0.88
N HIS A 727 13.87 -20.05 0.18
CA HIS A 727 14.92 -19.19 0.72
C HIS A 727 14.24 -17.96 1.31
N GLY A 728 14.64 -17.58 2.52
CA GLY A 728 14.25 -16.29 3.08
C GLY A 728 14.92 -15.14 2.33
N CYS A 729 14.69 -13.91 2.79
CA CYS A 729 15.30 -12.73 2.19
C CYS A 729 16.83 -12.88 2.03
N ARG A 730 17.35 -12.62 0.82
CA ARG A 730 18.78 -12.65 0.43
C ARG A 730 19.20 -11.40 -0.36
N VAL A 731 18.34 -10.39 -0.42
CA VAL A 731 18.50 -9.19 -1.25
C VAL A 731 19.21 -8.14 -0.41
N TYR A 732 20.39 -7.71 -0.87
CA TYR A 732 21.17 -6.62 -0.25
C TYR A 732 20.77 -5.25 -0.83
N ASP A 733 20.11 -5.28 -1.98
CA ASP A 733 19.65 -4.19 -2.83
C ASP A 733 18.65 -3.22 -2.14
N TYR A 734 18.23 -3.51 -0.90
CA TYR A 734 17.42 -2.64 -0.03
C TYR A 734 18.00 -2.52 1.41
N TYR A 735 19.18 -3.09 1.65
CA TYR A 735 19.94 -2.94 2.90
C TYR A 735 20.78 -1.68 2.88
N ASP A 736 21.41 -1.42 1.73
CA ASP A 736 22.48 -0.45 1.45
C ASP A 736 22.26 -0.19 -0.06
N SER A 737 21.42 0.80 -0.37
CA SER A 737 20.69 0.85 -1.66
C SER A 737 21.40 1.69 -2.72
N ASP A 738 22.27 2.62 -2.31
CA ASP A 738 23.18 3.39 -3.18
C ASP A 738 24.62 2.83 -3.25
N GLU A 739 24.96 1.84 -2.41
CA GLU A 739 26.31 1.28 -2.16
C GLU A 739 27.30 2.21 -1.38
N ASP A 740 26.84 3.15 -0.54
CA ASP A 740 27.65 3.93 0.41
C ASP A 740 28.33 3.02 1.48
N GLY A 741 27.59 2.05 2.00
CA GLY A 741 28.01 1.17 3.10
C GLY A 741 27.38 1.45 4.47
N LEU A 742 26.48 2.43 4.57
CA LEU A 742 25.50 2.52 5.66
C LEU A 742 24.30 1.58 5.38
N PRO A 743 23.64 1.04 6.42
CA PRO A 743 22.35 0.41 6.25
C PRO A 743 21.23 1.47 6.20
N THR A 744 20.17 1.23 5.43
CA THR A 744 19.07 2.17 5.18
C THR A 744 18.44 2.76 6.46
N TYR A 745 18.18 1.94 7.48
CA TYR A 745 17.70 2.37 8.81
C TYR A 745 18.75 3.15 9.66
N LYS A 746 19.79 3.67 9.00
CA LYS A 746 20.86 4.53 9.50
C LYS A 746 21.45 5.40 8.36
N ASP A 747 20.77 5.49 7.22
CA ASP A 747 21.19 6.26 6.05
C ASP A 747 20.10 7.28 5.66
N PRO A 748 20.28 8.57 6.00
CA PRO A 748 19.29 9.64 5.84
C PRO A 748 18.74 9.95 4.42
N ASP A 749 19.11 9.22 3.37
CA ASP A 749 18.82 9.41 1.92
C ASP A 749 19.15 8.10 1.19
N SER A 750 18.41 7.01 1.48
CA SER A 750 18.71 5.59 1.17
C SER A 750 18.98 5.24 -0.31
N ASP A 751 18.72 6.13 -1.26
CA ASP A 751 19.08 5.96 -2.69
C ASP A 751 20.01 7.05 -3.26
N ASN A 752 20.42 8.02 -2.42
CA ASN A 752 21.24 9.17 -2.78
C ASN A 752 20.64 10.04 -3.91
N GLY A 753 19.32 10.04 -4.04
CA GLY A 753 18.54 10.87 -4.95
C GLY A 753 18.70 12.35 -4.65
N GLY A 754 18.77 12.68 -3.36
CA GLY A 754 18.88 14.03 -2.82
C GLY A 754 17.66 14.49 -2.02
N VAL A 755 16.83 13.55 -1.53
CA VAL A 755 15.67 13.75 -0.66
C VAL A 755 15.71 12.68 0.42
N LYS A 756 15.37 13.05 1.66
CA LYS A 756 15.41 12.11 2.79
C LYS A 756 14.24 11.13 2.77
N ASP A 757 14.45 9.90 3.23
CA ASP A 757 13.43 8.84 3.29
C ASP A 757 12.10 9.32 3.92
N GLY A 758 12.15 10.04 5.05
CA GLY A 758 10.97 10.56 5.76
C GLY A 758 10.33 11.81 5.12
N ALA A 759 10.95 12.36 4.07
CA ALA A 759 10.35 13.34 3.17
C ALA A 759 9.70 12.68 1.94
N GLU A 760 10.07 11.44 1.61
CA GLU A 760 9.46 10.62 0.57
C GLU A 760 8.29 9.80 1.14
N ASP A 761 8.50 9.01 2.19
CA ASP A 761 7.46 8.43 3.07
C ASP A 761 6.90 9.51 4.02
N LEU A 762 6.08 10.40 3.45
CA LEU A 762 5.44 11.53 4.13
C LEU A 762 4.58 11.15 5.36
N ASN A 763 4.33 9.87 5.60
CA ASN A 763 3.57 9.39 6.77
C ASN A 763 4.36 8.45 7.71
N GLY A 764 5.59 8.07 7.37
CA GLY A 764 6.57 7.36 8.20
C GLY A 764 6.17 5.93 8.53
N ASN A 765 5.66 5.17 7.56
CA ASN A 765 5.04 3.86 7.78
C ASN A 765 5.76 2.65 7.14
N GLY A 766 6.79 2.89 6.32
CA GLY A 766 7.55 1.85 5.60
C GLY A 766 6.84 1.27 4.37
N GLU A 767 5.82 1.95 3.85
CA GLU A 767 5.02 1.55 2.70
C GLU A 767 4.65 2.78 1.84
N VAL A 768 5.18 2.87 0.61
CA VAL A 768 4.88 3.96 -0.35
C VAL A 768 3.38 4.07 -0.63
N ASP A 769 2.72 5.10 -0.08
CA ASP A 769 1.29 5.34 -0.22
C ASP A 769 0.96 6.33 -1.36
N PRO A 770 -0.31 6.43 -1.83
CA PRO A 770 -0.68 7.25 -3.00
C PRO A 770 -0.50 8.77 -2.83
N GLY A 771 0.70 9.26 -3.11
CA GLY A 771 1.10 10.67 -3.04
C GLY A 771 2.55 10.89 -2.63
N GLU A 772 3.21 9.82 -2.18
CA GLU A 772 4.61 9.71 -1.77
C GLU A 772 5.50 9.31 -2.97
N THR A 773 6.80 9.34 -2.76
CA THR A 773 7.84 8.76 -3.65
C THR A 773 8.50 7.56 -2.94
N ASP A 774 9.37 6.81 -3.62
CA ASP A 774 9.95 5.58 -3.04
C ASP A 774 11.42 5.77 -2.61
N PRO A 775 11.77 5.74 -1.29
CA PRO A 775 13.13 5.96 -0.74
C PRO A 775 14.25 4.98 -1.19
N TYR A 776 14.02 4.20 -2.23
CA TYR A 776 14.93 3.19 -2.75
C TYR A 776 14.92 3.23 -4.30
N LEU A 777 14.72 4.42 -4.88
CA LEU A 777 14.53 4.69 -6.30
C LEU A 777 14.85 6.15 -6.72
N GLU A 778 16.14 6.45 -6.91
CA GLU A 778 16.74 7.76 -7.32
C GLU A 778 16.22 8.44 -8.61
N SER A 779 15.20 7.85 -9.24
CA SER A 779 14.61 8.22 -10.53
C SER A 779 13.12 8.59 -10.46
N ASP A 780 12.44 8.29 -9.36
CA ASP A 780 11.08 8.75 -9.04
C ASP A 780 11.10 9.83 -7.96
N ASP A 781 12.12 9.83 -7.09
CA ASP A 781 12.66 11.06 -6.50
C ASP A 781 12.82 12.11 -7.63
N LYS A 782 12.19 13.26 -7.40
CA LYS A 782 12.19 14.35 -8.37
C LYS A 782 13.35 15.27 -8.08
N LYS A 783 14.54 14.79 -8.47
CA LYS A 783 15.72 15.62 -8.75
C LYS A 783 15.26 16.96 -9.33
N LEU A 784 15.34 17.98 -8.49
CA LEU A 784 14.79 19.29 -8.77
C LEU A 784 15.64 19.94 -9.87
N GLU A 785 15.24 19.76 -11.14
CA GLU A 785 15.58 20.70 -12.19
C GLU A 785 15.33 22.10 -11.61
N ILE A 786 16.38 22.92 -11.51
CA ILE A 786 16.34 24.18 -10.77
C ILE A 786 15.64 25.26 -11.61
N THR A 787 14.38 24.99 -11.96
CA THR A 787 13.37 25.94 -12.42
C THR A 787 12.89 26.80 -11.25
N GLN A 788 13.85 27.40 -10.54
CA GLN A 788 13.69 28.30 -9.39
C GLN A 788 12.48 27.96 -8.51
N LYS A 789 12.54 26.81 -7.80
CA LYS A 789 11.52 26.37 -6.85
C LYS A 789 11.13 27.58 -5.97
N THR A 790 9.87 27.98 -6.06
CA THR A 790 9.54 29.38 -5.77
C THR A 790 9.62 29.66 -4.28
N TYR A 791 10.53 30.56 -3.87
CA TYR A 791 10.67 31.05 -2.49
C TYR A 791 9.43 31.86 -2.03
N ASP A 792 8.24 31.29 -2.00
CA ASP A 792 6.99 31.90 -1.56
C ASP A 792 6.14 30.87 -0.78
N LEU A 793 5.10 31.35 -0.10
CA LEU A 793 4.26 30.51 0.75
C LEU A 793 3.34 29.60 -0.09
N PRO A 794 2.89 28.46 0.45
CA PRO A 794 1.83 27.64 -0.15
C PRO A 794 0.59 28.47 -0.49
N ASP A 795 0.01 28.23 -1.67
CA ASP A 795 -1.09 29.03 -2.21
C ASP A 795 -2.28 29.17 -1.26
N GLY A 796 -2.84 30.38 -1.19
CA GLY A 796 -3.89 30.73 -0.23
C GLY A 796 -3.37 31.25 1.12
N ILE A 797 -2.16 30.86 1.53
CA ILE A 797 -1.62 31.19 2.86
C ILE A 797 -0.96 32.56 2.90
N THR A 798 -1.26 33.31 3.96
CA THR A 798 -0.76 34.68 4.19
C THR A 798 0.20 34.77 5.38
N ILE A 799 0.01 33.94 6.41
CA ILE A 799 0.96 33.82 7.53
C ILE A 799 1.20 32.35 7.85
N PHE A 800 2.46 31.92 7.77
CA PHE A 800 2.92 30.56 8.09
C PHE A 800 4.02 30.66 9.16
N GLY A 801 3.92 29.85 10.21
CA GLY A 801 4.94 29.76 11.27
C GLY A 801 5.27 28.30 11.60
N ARG A 802 6.51 27.85 11.40
CA ARG A 802 6.91 26.44 11.69
C ARG A 802 6.55 26.07 13.14
N GLU A 803 7.16 26.71 14.14
CA GLU A 803 6.79 26.49 15.55
C GLU A 803 5.47 27.17 15.96
N ARG A 804 5.26 28.45 15.57
CA ARG A 804 4.13 29.24 16.12
C ARG A 804 3.66 30.41 15.25
N VAL A 805 2.34 30.63 15.20
CA VAL A 805 1.71 31.90 14.77
C VAL A 805 0.91 32.53 15.91
N ALA A 806 1.22 33.78 16.30
CA ALA A 806 0.51 34.52 17.34
C ALA A 806 0.03 35.90 16.89
N LEU A 807 -1.28 36.04 16.65
CA LEU A 807 -1.90 37.32 16.27
C LEU A 807 -2.40 38.05 17.53
N ASN A 808 -1.78 39.14 17.95
CA ASN A 808 -2.14 39.84 19.19
C ASN A 808 -3.49 40.61 19.09
N ASP A 809 -3.93 41.16 20.23
CA ASP A 809 -5.24 41.79 20.43
C ASP A 809 -5.63 42.77 19.31
N GLY A 810 -6.73 42.48 18.61
CA GLY A 810 -7.32 43.32 17.56
C GLY A 810 -6.63 43.25 16.20
N VAL A 811 -5.72 42.31 15.96
CA VAL A 811 -5.16 42.05 14.62
C VAL A 811 -6.25 41.57 13.65
N VAL A 812 -6.21 42.00 12.39
CA VAL A 812 -7.12 41.49 11.35
C VAL A 812 -6.33 41.20 10.08
N CYS A 813 -6.47 39.99 9.55
CA CYS A 813 -5.77 39.58 8.33
C CYS A 813 -6.78 39.42 7.18
N TYR A 814 -6.58 40.14 6.08
CA TYR A 814 -7.45 40.17 4.90
C TYR A 814 -6.84 39.38 3.74
N ASN A 815 -7.66 38.75 2.90
CA ASN A 815 -7.21 37.91 1.77
C ASN A 815 -7.24 38.61 0.41
N THR A 816 -8.02 39.69 0.25
CA THR A 816 -7.92 40.58 -0.92
C THR A 816 -7.00 41.76 -0.62
N THR A 817 -6.68 42.55 -1.65
CA THR A 817 -5.96 43.84 -1.52
C THR A 817 -6.77 44.94 -0.79
N LYS A 818 -7.97 44.63 -0.27
CA LYS A 818 -8.91 45.58 0.33
C LYS A 818 -9.30 45.12 1.73
N THR A 819 -9.63 46.07 2.61
CA THR A 819 -10.20 45.74 3.93
C THR A 819 -11.71 45.60 3.82
N ASP A 820 -12.17 44.67 2.98
CA ASP A 820 -13.57 44.48 2.58
C ASP A 820 -14.34 43.48 3.47
N GLY A 821 -13.63 42.54 4.10
CA GLY A 821 -14.20 41.52 4.97
C GLY A 821 -13.93 40.09 4.52
N ASP A 822 -13.25 39.87 3.40
CA ASP A 822 -12.61 38.58 3.13
C ASP A 822 -11.31 38.46 3.92
N TYR A 823 -11.17 37.39 4.70
CA TYR A 823 -10.08 37.23 5.67
C TYR A 823 -9.05 36.18 5.20
N CYS A 824 -7.83 36.28 5.74
CA CYS A 824 -6.69 35.47 5.32
C CYS A 824 -6.59 34.13 6.06
N ASP A 825 -5.93 33.15 5.43
CA ASP A 825 -5.63 31.85 6.04
C ASP A 825 -4.24 31.83 6.69
N ILE A 826 -4.16 31.16 7.85
CA ILE A 826 -2.92 31.02 8.63
C ILE A 826 -2.61 29.55 8.97
N VAL A 827 -1.32 29.22 9.05
CA VAL A 827 -0.81 27.84 9.20
C VAL A 827 0.29 27.76 10.26
N SER A 828 0.34 26.66 11.01
CA SER A 828 1.53 26.29 11.78
C SER A 828 1.73 24.77 11.85
N SER A 829 2.92 24.29 11.52
CA SER A 829 3.20 22.88 11.25
C SER A 829 3.73 22.07 12.43
N SER A 830 4.16 22.70 13.51
CA SER A 830 4.69 21.96 14.68
C SER A 830 3.66 21.05 15.33
N ARG A 831 4.09 19.82 15.67
CA ARG A 831 3.36 18.86 16.53
C ARG A 831 3.58 19.13 18.03
N ALA A 832 4.65 19.86 18.40
CA ALA A 832 5.25 19.84 19.74
C ALA A 832 4.59 20.75 20.81
N SER A 833 3.58 21.57 20.48
CA SER A 833 3.05 22.58 21.41
C SER A 833 1.54 22.51 21.64
N GLN A 834 1.12 22.74 22.90
CA GLN A 834 -0.27 22.94 23.28
C GLN A 834 -0.88 24.25 22.72
N SER A 835 -0.06 25.14 22.14
CA SER A 835 -0.48 26.43 21.55
C SER A 835 0.50 26.90 20.46
N THR A 836 0.50 26.21 19.32
CA THR A 836 1.15 26.61 18.06
C THR A 836 0.42 27.78 17.40
N ILE A 837 -0.92 27.82 17.49
CA ILE A 837 -1.71 28.98 17.05
C ILE A 837 -2.27 29.73 18.25
N ILE A 838 -2.04 31.05 18.31
CA ILE A 838 -2.59 31.93 19.33
C ILE A 838 -3.33 33.11 18.66
N LEU A 839 -4.64 33.21 18.86
CA LEU A 839 -5.41 34.40 18.49
C LEU A 839 -5.68 35.25 19.73
N GLY A 840 -5.28 36.52 19.68
CA GLY A 840 -5.47 37.51 20.73
C GLY A 840 -6.90 38.07 20.79
N VAL A 841 -7.14 38.98 21.74
CA VAL A 841 -8.48 39.53 22.00
C VAL A 841 -8.98 40.31 20.78
N ARG A 842 -10.03 39.85 20.11
CA ARG A 842 -10.51 40.36 18.80
C ARG A 842 -9.56 40.17 17.60
N ALA A 843 -8.61 39.24 17.65
CA ALA A 843 -7.86 38.86 16.45
C ALA A 843 -8.77 38.15 15.42
N THR A 844 -8.62 38.40 14.12
CA THR A 844 -9.53 37.91 13.05
C THR A 844 -8.80 37.36 11.82
N VAL A 845 -9.20 36.15 11.38
CA VAL A 845 -8.69 35.39 10.21
C VAL A 845 -9.84 34.63 9.52
N ARG A 846 -9.60 34.01 8.35
CA ARG A 846 -10.54 33.08 7.68
C ARG A 846 -10.34 31.66 8.20
N ASN A 847 -9.38 30.89 7.70
CA ASN A 847 -9.10 29.52 8.19
C ASN A 847 -7.87 29.47 9.10
N ILE A 848 -7.82 28.43 9.93
CA ILE A 848 -6.63 28.00 10.68
C ILE A 848 -6.35 26.53 10.37
N TYR A 849 -5.11 26.21 10.00
CA TYR A 849 -4.61 24.84 9.85
C TYR A 849 -3.43 24.63 10.81
N THR A 850 -3.41 23.55 11.59
CA THR A 850 -2.20 23.21 12.38
C THR A 850 -2.14 21.74 12.78
N ARG A 851 -0.92 21.19 12.88
CA ARG A 851 -0.62 19.88 13.50
C ARG A 851 -0.61 19.91 15.04
N GLY A 852 -0.64 21.11 15.65
CA GLY A 852 -0.54 21.31 17.11
C GLY A 852 -1.81 21.82 17.80
N GLY A 853 -1.72 22.09 19.10
CA GLY A 853 -2.81 22.70 19.87
C GLY A 853 -2.94 24.22 19.65
N MET A 854 -4.09 24.82 19.94
CA MET A 854 -4.30 26.27 19.76
C MET A 854 -5.06 26.95 20.90
N TRP A 855 -4.76 28.24 21.12
CA TRP A 855 -5.43 29.10 22.09
C TRP A 855 -6.08 30.32 21.43
N LEU A 856 -7.41 30.29 21.36
CA LEU A 856 -8.23 31.36 20.81
C LEU A 856 -8.74 32.24 21.97
N ARG A 857 -8.32 33.51 22.03
CA ARG A 857 -8.62 34.44 23.13
C ARG A 857 -9.84 35.31 22.85
N VAL A 858 -10.29 36.03 23.88
CA VAL A 858 -11.62 36.66 23.95
C VAL A 858 -12.03 37.42 22.69
N ARG A 859 -13.21 37.11 22.12
CA ARG A 859 -13.74 37.75 20.88
C ARG A 859 -12.89 37.57 19.62
N SER A 860 -11.91 36.68 19.59
CA SER A 860 -11.26 36.30 18.32
C SER A 860 -12.27 35.67 17.35
N VAL A 861 -12.01 35.82 16.05
CA VAL A 861 -12.90 35.39 14.97
C VAL A 861 -12.11 34.57 13.95
N VAL A 862 -12.61 33.37 13.67
CA VAL A 862 -12.24 32.53 12.54
C VAL A 862 -13.47 32.50 11.62
N ASP A 863 -13.38 33.17 10.48
CA ASP A 863 -14.51 33.41 9.58
C ASP A 863 -14.83 32.20 8.68
N GLY A 864 -13.80 31.39 8.41
CA GLY A 864 -13.90 30.05 7.87
C GLY A 864 -13.78 29.00 8.98
N PHE A 865 -13.04 27.93 8.72
CA PHE A 865 -12.93 26.77 9.60
C PHE A 865 -11.63 26.71 10.40
N VAL A 866 -11.57 25.76 11.32
CA VAL A 866 -10.35 25.34 12.00
C VAL A 866 -10.16 23.86 11.71
N ALA A 867 -9.02 23.49 11.16
CA ALA A 867 -8.61 22.11 10.88
C ALA A 867 -7.39 21.74 11.76
N PRO A 868 -7.61 21.03 12.88
CA PRO A 868 -6.54 20.48 13.70
C PRO A 868 -6.16 19.08 13.18
N TYR A 869 -4.90 18.93 12.75
CA TYR A 869 -4.31 17.69 12.26
C TYR A 869 -3.44 17.05 13.37
N THR A 870 -4.07 16.86 14.53
CA THR A 870 -3.38 16.54 15.80
C THR A 870 -3.44 15.05 16.12
N LEU A 871 -2.36 14.50 16.68
CA LEU A 871 -2.28 13.12 17.15
C LEU A 871 -3.44 12.72 18.10
N PRO A 872 -3.94 11.47 18.06
CA PRO A 872 -5.09 11.01 18.88
C PRO A 872 -4.90 11.15 20.40
N SER A 873 -3.67 11.30 20.88
CA SER A 873 -3.33 11.54 22.28
C SER A 873 -3.82 12.90 22.81
N LEU A 874 -4.00 13.90 21.94
CA LEU A 874 -4.19 15.30 22.31
C LEU A 874 -5.68 15.64 22.53
N LYS A 875 -6.23 15.17 23.66
CA LYS A 875 -7.67 15.13 23.99
C LYS A 875 -8.47 16.44 23.81
N HIS A 876 -7.84 17.61 23.82
CA HIS A 876 -8.49 18.92 23.61
C HIS A 876 -7.60 19.87 22.77
N PRO A 877 -7.61 19.79 21.42
CA PRO A 877 -6.70 20.57 20.58
C PRO A 877 -7.06 22.06 20.46
N ILE A 878 -8.27 22.48 20.86
CA ILE A 878 -8.74 23.87 20.74
C ILE A 878 -9.16 24.44 22.10
N LYS A 879 -8.28 25.24 22.71
CA LYS A 879 -8.57 26.03 23.92
C LYS A 879 -9.22 27.36 23.54
N LYS A 880 -10.43 27.63 24.02
CA LYS A 880 -11.20 28.84 23.71
C LYS A 880 -11.49 29.64 24.99
N ASP A 881 -11.18 30.93 24.98
CA ASP A 881 -11.73 31.89 25.95
C ASP A 881 -13.21 32.22 25.61
N ILE A 882 -13.85 33.08 26.40
CA ILE A 882 -15.23 33.57 26.17
C ILE A 882 -15.35 34.41 24.88
N ASP A 883 -16.53 34.43 24.26
CA ASP A 883 -16.85 35.14 23.00
C ASP A 883 -16.05 34.73 21.74
N VAL A 884 -15.21 33.69 21.78
CA VAL A 884 -14.52 33.17 20.56
C VAL A 884 -15.53 32.72 19.52
N THR A 885 -15.36 33.20 18.28
CA THR A 885 -16.21 32.86 17.13
C THR A 885 -15.43 32.00 16.13
N ILE A 886 -15.97 30.85 15.74
CA ILE A 886 -15.59 30.12 14.53
C ILE A 886 -16.89 29.97 13.72
N ARG A 887 -16.88 30.29 12.42
CA ARG A 887 -18.11 30.34 11.61
C ARG A 887 -18.25 29.19 10.61
N GLY A 888 -17.15 28.66 10.08
CA GLY A 888 -17.12 27.42 9.31
C GLY A 888 -17.26 26.19 10.20
N LYS A 889 -17.50 25.02 9.59
CA LYS A 889 -17.41 23.74 10.29
C LYS A 889 -15.96 23.45 10.65
N SER A 890 -15.65 23.37 11.94
CA SER A 890 -14.42 22.72 12.41
C SER A 890 -14.70 21.22 12.55
N ASP A 891 -14.52 20.46 11.48
CA ASP A 891 -14.57 19.01 11.54
C ASP A 891 -13.27 18.50 12.18
N ALA A 892 -13.38 17.61 13.17
CA ALA A 892 -12.23 16.97 13.79
C ALA A 892 -11.74 15.84 12.88
N LEU A 893 -10.80 16.16 12.00
CA LEU A 893 -10.23 15.25 11.01
C LEU A 893 -9.24 14.27 11.68
N ASN A 894 -9.78 13.29 12.40
CA ASN A 894 -9.07 12.03 12.53
C ASN A 894 -8.86 11.49 11.10
N THR A 895 -7.63 11.12 10.76
CA THR A 895 -7.19 10.51 9.49
C THR A 895 -7.41 11.34 8.21
N ILE A 896 -6.82 12.55 8.14
CA ILE A 896 -6.41 13.19 6.87
C ILE A 896 -5.00 13.77 7.05
N ALA A 897 -4.15 13.69 6.02
CA ALA A 897 -2.81 14.28 6.02
C ALA A 897 -2.81 15.82 6.16
N PHE A 898 -1.73 16.38 6.71
CA PHE A 898 -1.58 17.84 6.87
C PHE A 898 -1.22 18.47 5.50
N PRO A 899 -2.01 19.42 4.95
CA PRO A 899 -1.95 19.78 3.54
C PRO A 899 -0.82 20.78 3.16
N TYR A 900 0.23 20.89 3.97
CA TYR A 900 1.36 21.79 3.73
C TYR A 900 2.67 21.17 4.23
N SER A 901 3.70 21.09 3.39
CA SER A 901 5.07 20.76 3.85
C SER A 901 5.64 21.89 4.72
N ASP A 902 6.58 21.54 5.60
CA ASP A 902 7.38 22.44 6.41
C ASP A 902 8.89 22.40 6.12
N GLU A 903 9.24 21.88 4.93
CA GLU A 903 10.57 21.83 4.33
C GLU A 903 10.76 22.95 3.30
N PHE A 904 11.97 23.52 3.24
CA PHE A 904 12.22 24.75 2.51
C PHE A 904 13.70 24.91 2.14
N ASP A 905 13.98 25.11 0.85
CA ASP A 905 15.31 25.27 0.28
C ASP A 905 16.15 26.33 1.03
N THR A 906 17.45 26.05 1.25
CA THR A 906 18.40 26.98 1.89
C THR A 906 19.27 27.71 0.85
N TRP A 907 19.49 29.01 1.04
CA TRP A 907 20.24 29.83 0.08
C TRP A 907 21.75 29.83 0.36
N THR A 908 22.50 29.09 -0.45
CA THR A 908 23.97 29.10 -0.46
C THR A 908 24.55 30.24 -1.31
N LEU A 909 25.82 30.61 -1.11
CA LEU A 909 26.53 31.59 -1.93
C LEU A 909 27.83 31.02 -2.51
N ASP A 910 28.04 31.27 -3.80
CA ASP A 910 29.28 30.93 -4.53
C ASP A 910 30.49 31.75 -4.04
N GLU A 911 30.25 32.99 -3.59
CA GLU A 911 31.27 33.88 -3.06
C GLU A 911 30.78 34.69 -1.84
N GLU A 912 31.60 34.73 -0.79
CA GLU A 912 31.45 35.61 0.37
C GLU A 912 31.39 37.11 -0.03
N PRO A 913 30.30 37.83 0.30
CA PRO A 913 30.18 39.27 0.08
C PRO A 913 31.26 40.08 0.84
N LYS A 914 31.80 41.12 0.21
CA LYS A 914 32.97 41.86 0.71
C LYS A 914 32.78 43.39 0.80
N LEU A 915 31.71 43.94 0.20
CA LEU A 915 31.48 45.38 0.19
C LEU A 915 30.88 45.89 1.50
N GLU A 916 31.28 47.07 1.97
CA GLU A 916 30.66 47.74 3.13
C GLU A 916 30.28 49.18 2.74
N HIS A 917 29.04 49.60 3.02
CA HIS A 917 28.58 50.98 2.80
C HIS A 917 27.64 51.47 3.91
N VAL A 918 27.67 52.78 4.17
CA VAL A 918 26.85 53.44 5.20
C VAL A 918 26.25 54.74 4.67
N VAL A 919 25.02 54.65 4.15
CA VAL A 919 24.25 55.76 3.59
C VAL A 919 23.89 56.77 4.69
N LYS A 920 24.20 58.05 4.48
CA LYS A 920 24.08 59.13 5.48
C LYS A 920 22.82 59.98 5.36
N ASP A 921 22.60 60.86 6.35
CA ASP A 921 21.51 61.84 6.37
C ASP A 921 21.54 62.72 5.11
N GLY A 922 20.46 62.71 4.32
CA GLY A 922 20.36 63.39 3.03
C GLY A 922 21.02 62.68 1.84
N GLU A 923 21.68 61.54 2.03
CA GLU A 923 22.24 60.72 0.94
C GLU A 923 21.14 59.87 0.30
N VAL A 924 21.15 59.81 -1.03
CA VAL A 924 20.35 58.86 -1.82
C VAL A 924 21.32 57.85 -2.43
N PHE A 925 21.17 56.59 -2.06
CA PHE A 925 22.01 55.49 -2.52
C PHE A 925 21.17 54.49 -3.31
N GLU A 926 21.62 54.17 -4.53
CA GLU A 926 21.00 53.21 -5.43
C GLU A 926 21.77 51.89 -5.36
N TRP A 927 21.12 50.82 -4.90
CA TRP A 927 21.73 49.50 -4.88
C TRP A 927 21.69 48.91 -6.30
N LYS A 928 22.83 48.43 -6.78
CA LYS A 928 22.96 47.68 -8.04
C LYS A 928 23.01 46.19 -7.76
N GLU A 929 22.37 45.41 -8.61
CA GLU A 929 22.18 43.96 -8.44
C GLU A 929 23.51 43.20 -8.25
N ASN A 930 24.54 43.57 -9.01
CA ASN A 930 25.86 42.94 -8.94
C ASN A 930 26.66 43.25 -7.65
N ASP A 931 26.28 44.27 -6.87
CA ASP A 931 27.04 44.73 -5.70
C ASP A 931 26.60 43.94 -4.44
N LYS A 932 27.25 42.79 -4.17
CA LYS A 932 27.00 41.96 -2.97
C LYS A 932 27.69 42.56 -1.72
N TYR A 933 26.92 42.88 -0.68
CA TYR A 933 27.42 43.56 0.54
C TYR A 933 27.70 42.60 1.71
N LYS A 934 28.84 42.79 2.37
CA LYS A 934 29.05 42.29 3.73
C LYS A 934 28.19 43.07 4.72
N THR A 935 28.23 44.40 4.65
CA THR A 935 27.42 45.28 5.53
C THR A 935 26.87 46.46 4.73
N LEU A 936 25.55 46.53 4.54
CA LEU A 936 24.86 47.70 3.99
C LEU A 936 24.02 48.35 5.09
N LYS A 937 24.41 49.56 5.50
CA LYS A 937 23.69 50.36 6.48
C LYS A 937 23.08 51.62 5.86
N VAL A 938 21.87 51.98 6.28
CA VAL A 938 21.22 53.25 5.97
C VAL A 938 20.85 53.95 7.27
N GLU A 939 21.43 55.13 7.50
CA GLU A 939 21.23 55.90 8.73
C GLU A 939 19.96 56.77 8.67
N ALA A 940 19.58 57.37 9.80
CA ALA A 940 18.45 58.28 9.87
C ALA A 940 18.61 59.44 8.88
N GLY A 941 17.62 59.66 8.02
CA GLY A 941 17.63 60.66 6.95
C GLY A 941 18.24 60.19 5.62
N GLY A 942 18.85 59.01 5.56
CA GLY A 942 19.30 58.39 4.31
C GLY A 942 18.18 57.71 3.53
N LYS A 943 18.34 57.60 2.22
CA LYS A 943 17.39 56.95 1.29
C LYS A 943 18.09 55.84 0.51
N LEU A 944 17.50 54.65 0.51
CA LEU A 944 17.86 53.53 -0.35
C LEU A 944 16.90 53.46 -1.54
N VAL A 945 17.43 53.31 -2.75
CA VAL A 945 16.66 53.04 -3.97
C VAL A 945 16.93 51.60 -4.41
N LEU A 946 15.86 50.84 -4.65
CA LEU A 946 15.89 49.49 -5.18
C LEU A 946 15.28 49.47 -6.58
N ASN A 947 16.05 48.95 -7.54
CA ASN A 947 15.56 48.62 -8.87
C ASN A 947 14.91 47.21 -8.87
N PRO A 948 14.32 46.76 -10.00
CA PRO A 948 14.15 45.32 -10.23
C PRO A 948 15.51 44.60 -10.16
N GLY A 949 15.49 43.32 -9.75
CA GLY A 949 16.69 42.49 -9.56
C GLY A 949 16.81 41.86 -8.16
N THR A 950 17.90 41.13 -7.93
CA THR A 950 18.20 40.35 -6.71
C THR A 950 19.40 40.90 -5.93
N PHE A 951 19.15 41.48 -4.77
CA PHE A 951 20.13 42.22 -3.98
C PHE A 951 20.56 41.44 -2.73
N ILE A 952 21.86 41.20 -2.55
CA ILE A 952 22.37 40.28 -1.52
C ILE A 952 23.26 41.00 -0.50
N ALA A 953 22.91 40.93 0.78
CA ALA A 953 23.72 41.40 1.88
C ALA A 953 23.86 40.35 3.00
N LYS A 954 25.02 40.30 3.68
CA LYS A 954 25.13 39.55 4.94
C LYS A 954 24.47 40.31 6.08
N GLU A 955 24.89 41.56 6.32
CA GLU A 955 24.27 42.47 7.29
C GLU A 955 23.52 43.60 6.57
N LEU A 956 22.18 43.68 6.72
CA LEU A 956 21.32 44.74 6.19
C LEU A 956 20.71 45.57 7.33
N ILE A 957 21.12 46.84 7.47
CA ILE A 957 20.84 47.67 8.65
C ILE A 957 20.17 48.99 8.26
N LEU A 958 18.83 49.05 8.29
CA LEU A 958 18.06 50.22 7.90
C LEU A 958 17.48 50.92 9.15
N ASP A 959 18.12 52.00 9.61
CA ASP A 959 17.79 52.69 10.86
C ASP A 959 16.45 53.46 10.79
N ARG A 960 15.91 53.83 11.97
CA ARG A 960 14.68 54.63 12.05
C ARG A 960 14.87 56.00 11.40
N LYS A 961 13.87 56.42 10.61
CA LYS A 961 13.88 57.60 9.73
C LYS A 961 14.80 57.50 8.50
N SER A 962 15.38 56.35 8.20
CA SER A 962 15.76 56.07 6.81
C SER A 962 14.50 55.88 5.95
N SER A 963 14.66 55.89 4.63
CA SER A 963 13.60 55.57 3.67
C SER A 963 14.05 54.55 2.63
N VAL A 964 13.10 53.76 2.11
CA VAL A 964 13.29 52.87 0.95
C VAL A 964 12.29 53.26 -0.14
N GLU A 965 12.78 53.36 -1.37
CA GLU A 965 11.96 53.56 -2.57
C GLU A 965 12.25 52.46 -3.60
N PHE A 966 11.21 51.80 -4.07
CA PHE A 966 11.26 50.92 -5.23
C PHE A 966 11.10 51.78 -6.48
N ALA A 967 12.11 51.79 -7.35
CA ALA A 967 12.12 52.62 -8.56
C ALA A 967 11.00 52.22 -9.54
N LYS A 968 10.71 50.92 -9.61
CA LYS A 968 9.61 50.34 -10.38
C LYS A 968 8.75 49.41 -9.50
N PRO A 969 7.76 49.94 -8.75
CA PRO A 969 6.89 49.11 -7.93
C PRO A 969 6.06 48.17 -8.80
N GLY A 970 6.10 46.87 -8.48
CA GLY A 970 5.36 45.82 -9.19
C GLY A 970 6.18 44.98 -10.16
N GLU A 971 7.38 45.43 -10.58
CA GLU A 971 8.38 44.55 -11.20
C GLU A 971 9.15 43.76 -10.13
N ALA A 972 9.85 42.70 -10.52
CA ALA A 972 10.47 41.76 -9.60
C ALA A 972 11.70 42.37 -8.86
N THR A 973 11.57 42.57 -7.55
CA THR A 973 12.66 42.95 -6.64
C THR A 973 12.79 41.94 -5.51
N GLN A 974 13.96 41.31 -5.37
CA GLN A 974 14.27 40.38 -4.28
C GLN A 974 15.45 40.91 -3.45
N VAL A 975 15.35 40.85 -2.13
CA VAL A 975 16.46 41.19 -1.21
C VAL A 975 16.75 39.99 -0.32
N VAL A 976 18.01 39.59 -0.22
CA VAL A 976 18.49 38.48 0.61
C VAL A 976 19.37 39.05 1.73
N ALA A 977 19.03 38.72 2.98
CA ALA A 977 19.76 39.13 4.18
C ALA A 977 20.20 37.88 4.98
N MET A 978 21.51 37.57 4.98
CA MET A 978 21.99 36.26 5.46
C MET A 978 22.29 36.20 6.97
N ASP A 979 23.14 37.10 7.46
CA ASP A 979 23.78 37.01 8.78
C ASP A 979 23.14 37.99 9.79
N PHE A 980 22.59 39.12 9.32
CA PHE A 980 21.88 40.10 10.15
C PHE A 980 20.89 40.97 9.38
N LEU A 981 19.67 41.13 9.91
CA LEU A 981 18.62 41.99 9.35
C LEU A 981 18.10 43.01 10.37
N ASN A 982 17.99 44.29 10.03
CA ASN A 982 17.35 45.32 10.87
C ASN A 982 16.52 46.28 9.99
N TRP A 983 15.25 45.92 9.73
CA TRP A 983 14.34 46.70 8.87
C TRP A 983 13.51 47.72 9.67
N ARG A 984 14.07 48.89 10.01
CA ARG A 984 13.38 49.96 10.78
C ARG A 984 13.09 51.23 9.97
N THR A 985 13.20 51.12 8.65
CA THR A 985 12.92 52.15 7.64
C THR A 985 11.41 52.38 7.40
N GLU A 986 11.10 53.30 6.49
CA GLU A 986 9.77 53.56 5.93
C GLU A 986 9.81 53.38 4.40
N ILE A 987 8.88 52.60 3.84
CA ILE A 987 8.69 52.52 2.38
C ILE A 987 7.90 53.77 1.95
N ILE A 988 8.46 54.56 1.02
CA ILE A 988 7.90 55.86 0.62
C ILE A 988 7.10 55.84 -0.70
N ASN A 989 7.02 54.68 -1.37
CA ASN A 989 6.16 54.48 -2.52
C ASN A 989 4.68 54.72 -2.17
N LYS A 990 3.95 55.43 -3.05
CA LYS A 990 2.54 55.77 -2.84
C LYS A 990 1.60 54.56 -2.92
N ASP A 991 1.92 53.61 -3.80
CA ASP A 991 1.13 52.38 -3.99
C ASP A 991 1.85 51.19 -3.33
N LEU A 992 1.51 50.97 -2.06
CA LEU A 992 2.05 49.88 -1.26
C LEU A 992 1.54 48.49 -1.70
N PRO A 993 0.26 48.29 -2.10
CA PRO A 993 -0.16 47.06 -2.78
C PRO A 993 0.72 46.72 -4.00
N LEU A 994 1.05 47.72 -4.83
CA LEU A 994 1.88 47.52 -6.02
C LEU A 994 3.33 47.16 -5.69
N VAL A 995 3.92 47.77 -4.65
CA VAL A 995 5.21 47.30 -4.10
C VAL A 995 5.11 45.86 -3.62
N ALA A 996 4.07 45.51 -2.87
CA ALA A 996 3.94 44.18 -2.28
C ALA A 996 3.80 43.05 -3.31
N ARG A 997 3.24 43.36 -4.50
CA ARG A 997 3.16 42.45 -5.65
C ARG A 997 4.54 42.10 -6.24
N GLY A 998 5.50 43.04 -6.18
CA GLY A 998 6.83 42.90 -6.79
C GLY A 998 7.98 42.64 -5.82
N PHE A 999 7.84 42.93 -4.52
CA PHE A 999 8.92 42.84 -3.54
C PHE A 999 8.90 41.58 -2.67
N LYS A 1000 10.07 40.96 -2.51
CA LYS A 1000 10.34 39.83 -1.61
C LYS A 1000 11.60 40.06 -0.77
N LEU A 1001 11.53 39.77 0.53
CA LEU A 1001 12.66 39.78 1.47
C LEU A 1001 12.89 38.36 2.02
N ILE A 1002 14.10 37.85 1.85
CA ILE A 1002 14.50 36.48 2.16
C ILE A 1002 15.60 36.50 3.24
N THR A 1003 15.50 35.65 4.25
CA THR A 1003 16.53 35.50 5.30
C THR A 1003 16.57 34.10 5.90
N TYR A 1004 17.78 33.59 6.17
CA TYR A 1004 18.01 32.23 6.69
C TYR A 1004 18.64 32.21 8.09
N MET A 1005 18.55 33.34 8.81
CA MET A 1005 19.15 33.48 10.14
C MET A 1005 18.58 32.48 11.14
N GLN A 1006 19.37 31.47 11.50
CA GLN A 1006 19.22 30.72 12.74
C GLN A 1006 19.49 31.67 13.91
N SER A 1007 18.46 32.18 14.60
CA SER A 1007 18.71 33.02 15.78
C SER A 1007 17.56 33.11 16.78
N GLU A 1008 17.93 33.10 18.07
CA GLU A 1008 17.08 33.49 19.21
C GLU A 1008 16.64 34.98 19.19
N ARG A 1009 16.97 35.73 18.12
CA ARG A 1009 16.83 37.19 18.10
C ARG A 1009 15.51 37.61 17.47
N LEU A 1010 14.77 38.37 18.26
CA LEU A 1010 13.56 39.06 17.84
C LEU A 1010 13.84 40.15 16.80
N TYR A 1011 13.30 39.99 15.59
CA TYR A 1011 13.29 41.01 14.55
C TYR A 1011 11.96 41.75 14.44
N THR A 1012 12.00 43.04 14.10
CA THR A 1012 10.82 43.91 14.02
C THR A 1012 10.72 44.62 12.67
N LEU A 1013 9.69 44.30 11.87
CA LEU A 1013 9.42 45.02 10.62
C LEU A 1013 8.92 46.45 10.88
N GLY A 1014 9.37 47.36 10.03
CA GLY A 1014 9.28 48.81 10.16
C GLY A 1014 7.92 49.44 9.83
N ILE A 1015 7.96 50.68 9.33
CA ILE A 1015 6.78 51.50 9.03
C ILE A 1015 6.36 51.28 7.57
N ASN A 1016 5.05 51.15 7.32
CA ASN A 1016 4.46 50.97 5.98
C ASN A 1016 4.99 49.74 5.21
N TRP A 1017 5.13 48.57 5.85
CA TRP A 1017 5.60 47.36 5.16
C TRP A 1017 4.67 46.95 4.01
N ALA A 1018 5.31 46.55 2.90
CA ALA A 1018 4.69 46.02 1.70
C ALA A 1018 5.65 45.04 1.03
N GLY A 1019 5.34 43.75 0.97
CA GLY A 1019 6.18 42.70 0.36
C GLY A 1019 6.03 41.33 1.02
N THR A 1020 6.44 40.27 0.33
CA THR A 1020 6.54 38.93 0.93
C THR A 1020 7.79 38.84 1.81
N LEU A 1021 7.66 38.33 3.04
CA LEU A 1021 8.76 37.92 3.91
C LEU A 1021 8.90 36.40 3.90
N TYR A 1022 10.12 35.91 3.72
CA TYR A 1022 10.51 34.51 3.83
C TYR A 1022 11.64 34.36 4.85
N ALA A 1023 11.36 33.79 6.02
CA ALA A 1023 12.27 33.78 7.17
C ALA A 1023 12.27 32.46 8.00
N PRO A 1024 12.47 31.28 7.36
CA PRO A 1024 12.20 29.94 7.91
C PRO A 1024 12.69 29.63 9.34
N TYR A 1025 13.80 30.21 9.78
CA TYR A 1025 14.46 29.91 11.07
C TYR A 1025 14.46 31.08 12.06
N SER A 1026 13.58 32.08 11.86
CA SER A 1026 13.63 33.37 12.56
C SER A 1026 12.35 33.72 13.33
N TYR A 1027 12.55 34.41 14.46
CA TYR A 1027 11.49 34.98 15.31
C TYR A 1027 11.14 36.40 14.85
N VAL A 1028 9.92 36.62 14.34
CA VAL A 1028 9.51 37.89 13.71
C VAL A 1028 8.30 38.50 14.41
N ILE A 1029 8.43 39.70 14.99
CA ILE A 1029 7.27 40.54 15.36
C ILE A 1029 7.02 41.61 14.30
N PHE A 1030 5.85 41.57 13.68
CA PHE A 1030 5.44 42.57 12.69
C PHE A 1030 4.29 43.47 13.18
N GLY A 1031 4.14 44.64 12.57
CA GLY A 1031 3.10 45.63 12.94
C GLY A 1031 3.40 46.47 14.18
N GLN A 1032 4.67 46.65 14.57
CA GLN A 1032 5.04 47.50 15.72
C GLN A 1032 4.88 49.01 15.45
N ALA A 1033 4.93 49.44 14.19
CA ALA A 1033 4.90 50.84 13.74
C ALA A 1033 3.68 51.68 14.19
N SER A 1034 3.73 52.99 13.98
CA SER A 1034 2.60 53.92 14.18
C SER A 1034 1.45 53.63 13.21
N ASN A 1035 1.78 53.42 11.92
CA ASN A 1035 0.86 52.84 10.97
C ASN A 1035 0.64 51.35 11.30
N LYS A 1036 -0.61 50.91 11.25
CA LYS A 1036 -1.07 49.55 11.59
C LYS A 1036 -1.69 48.86 10.38
N LEU A 1037 -1.07 49.03 9.22
CA LEU A 1037 -1.46 48.43 7.95
C LEU A 1037 -0.21 47.91 7.24
N MET A 1038 -0.25 46.67 6.78
CA MET A 1038 0.84 45.97 6.11
C MET A 1038 0.31 45.15 4.93
N TYR A 1039 1.09 45.06 3.86
CA TYR A 1039 0.75 44.31 2.65
C TYR A 1039 1.75 43.17 2.39
N GLY A 1040 1.29 42.04 1.87
CA GLY A 1040 2.13 40.89 1.48
C GLY A 1040 1.86 39.60 2.27
N ARG A 1041 2.78 38.62 2.15
CA ARG A 1041 2.76 37.30 2.81
C ARG A 1041 3.92 37.19 3.80
N PHE A 1042 3.81 36.32 4.82
CA PHE A 1042 4.78 36.24 5.92
C PHE A 1042 5.05 34.79 6.33
N TYR A 1043 6.22 34.27 5.96
CA TYR A 1043 6.74 33.00 6.46
C TYR A 1043 7.84 33.24 7.49
N ALA A 1044 7.76 32.54 8.62
CA ALA A 1044 8.75 32.57 9.70
C ALA A 1044 8.82 31.21 10.43
N ASP A 1045 9.74 31.08 11.38
CA ASP A 1045 9.64 30.03 12.40
C ASP A 1045 8.54 30.39 13.41
N ILE A 1046 8.70 31.57 14.04
CA ILE A 1046 7.74 32.14 14.98
C ILE A 1046 7.24 33.48 14.43
N ALA A 1047 6.01 33.48 13.91
CA ALA A 1047 5.35 34.65 13.33
C ALA A 1047 4.42 35.32 14.35
N ILE A 1048 4.73 36.55 14.77
CA ILE A 1048 3.92 37.28 15.75
C ILE A 1048 3.46 38.63 15.20
N VAL A 1049 2.15 38.84 15.13
CA VAL A 1049 1.59 40.14 14.72
C VAL A 1049 1.23 40.96 15.94
N HIS A 1050 1.76 42.17 16.05
CA HIS A 1050 1.49 43.09 17.15
C HIS A 1050 0.05 43.63 17.09
N GLN A 1051 -0.53 43.90 18.27
CA GLN A 1051 -1.91 44.34 18.49
C GLN A 1051 -2.38 45.46 17.54
N ARG A 1052 -3.63 45.34 17.10
CA ARG A 1052 -4.37 46.24 16.19
C ARG A 1052 -3.84 46.38 14.77
N THR A 1053 -2.90 45.53 14.35
CA THR A 1053 -2.37 45.55 12.98
C THR A 1053 -3.35 44.92 11.99
N LYS A 1054 -3.59 45.60 10.88
CA LYS A 1054 -4.20 45.01 9.68
C LYS A 1054 -3.10 44.42 8.79
N VAL A 1055 -3.19 43.15 8.47
CA VAL A 1055 -2.39 42.48 7.44
C VAL A 1055 -3.29 42.29 6.23
N VAL A 1056 -2.77 42.54 5.02
CA VAL A 1056 -3.51 42.46 3.76
C VAL A 1056 -2.70 41.61 2.80
N ARG A 1057 -3.22 40.44 2.44
CA ARG A 1057 -2.55 39.53 1.49
C ARG A 1057 -2.33 40.24 0.16
N VAL A 1058 -1.10 40.15 -0.33
CA VAL A 1058 -0.72 40.43 -1.71
C VAL A 1058 0.26 39.33 -2.07
N ASP A 1059 -0.01 38.60 -3.15
CA ASP A 1059 0.88 37.53 -3.60
C ASP A 1059 2.05 38.10 -4.41
N TYR A 1060 3.20 37.39 -4.39
CA TYR A 1060 4.36 37.76 -5.19
C TYR A 1060 4.12 37.34 -6.64
N ASP A 1061 3.62 38.29 -7.43
CA ASP A 1061 3.17 38.12 -8.80
C ASP A 1061 3.73 39.30 -9.63
N PRO A 1062 5.05 39.41 -9.78
CA PRO A 1062 5.68 40.57 -10.42
C PRO A 1062 5.29 40.68 -11.90
N PHE A 1063 5.20 41.91 -12.40
CA PHE A 1063 5.08 42.13 -13.83
C PHE A 1063 6.34 41.64 -14.56
N VAL A 1064 6.13 40.81 -15.58
CA VAL A 1064 7.14 40.53 -16.59
C VAL A 1064 7.24 41.79 -17.49
N PRO A 1065 8.44 42.37 -17.70
CA PRO A 1065 8.59 43.46 -18.65
C PRO A 1065 8.17 43.03 -20.06
N GLU A 1066 7.43 43.88 -20.79
CA GLU A 1066 7.19 43.65 -22.22
C GLU A 1066 8.54 43.74 -22.95
N VAL A 1067 8.97 42.61 -23.50
CA VAL A 1067 10.13 42.55 -24.40
C VAL A 1067 9.67 43.09 -25.75
N GLU A 1068 10.04 44.33 -26.08
CA GLU A 1068 9.94 44.80 -27.46
C GLU A 1068 10.87 43.94 -28.33
N GLU A 1069 10.29 43.16 -29.25
CA GLU A 1069 11.07 42.29 -30.15
C GLU A 1069 11.87 43.13 -31.15
N GLU A 1070 13.13 43.45 -30.82
CA GLU A 1070 14.06 44.02 -31.80
C GLU A 1070 14.33 43.01 -32.93
N ASN A 1071 13.83 43.37 -34.12
CA ASN A 1071 13.89 42.58 -35.34
C ASN A 1071 15.35 42.27 -35.74
N PRO A 1072 15.77 40.99 -35.83
CA PRO A 1072 17.19 40.60 -35.93
C PRO A 1072 17.76 40.71 -37.35
N ASP A 1073 17.81 41.94 -37.89
CA ASP A 1073 18.37 42.26 -39.21
C ASP A 1073 19.12 43.61 -39.18
N VAL A 1074 20.46 43.57 -38.99
CA VAL A 1074 21.48 44.40 -39.68
C VAL A 1074 22.90 44.12 -39.12
N GLU A 1075 23.92 44.27 -39.98
CA GLU A 1075 25.32 43.90 -39.74
C GLU A 1075 26.13 44.88 -38.86
N GLU A 1076 27.37 44.48 -38.54
CA GLU A 1076 28.39 45.25 -37.83
C GLU A 1076 28.53 46.74 -38.26
N LYS A 1077 28.54 47.65 -37.27
CA LYS A 1077 29.73 48.49 -36.98
C LYS A 1077 29.65 49.33 -35.70
N ASN A 1078 30.86 49.67 -35.22
CA ASN A 1078 31.20 50.55 -34.10
C ASN A 1078 31.52 51.99 -34.65
N PRO A 1079 31.82 53.01 -33.83
CA PRO A 1079 30.87 54.01 -33.30
C PRO A 1079 31.17 55.44 -33.78
N ASP A 1080 30.28 56.43 -33.49
CA ASP A 1080 30.74 57.80 -33.16
C ASP A 1080 29.69 58.67 -32.41
N ALA A 1081 30.15 59.86 -31.98
CA ALA A 1081 29.54 60.87 -31.12
C ALA A 1081 28.25 61.58 -31.60
N GLY A 1082 27.61 62.36 -30.71
CA GLY A 1082 26.73 63.48 -31.12
C GLY A 1082 25.77 64.08 -30.08
N ASP A 1083 26.27 65.04 -29.30
CA ASP A 1083 25.63 66.15 -28.55
C ASP A 1083 24.12 66.54 -28.69
N GLU A 1084 23.64 67.20 -27.61
CA GLU A 1084 22.61 68.28 -27.55
C GLU A 1084 21.12 67.99 -27.91
N ASN A 1085 20.10 68.77 -27.46
CA ASN A 1085 19.82 69.42 -26.15
C ASN A 1085 18.32 69.91 -26.10
N GLU A 1086 17.85 70.30 -24.90
CA GLU A 1086 16.83 71.35 -24.63
C GLU A 1086 15.33 71.26 -25.09
N ASN A 1087 14.43 71.56 -24.11
CA ASN A 1087 13.25 72.48 -24.17
C ASN A 1087 11.95 72.09 -24.97
N GLN A 1088 10.71 72.53 -24.63
CA GLN A 1088 10.18 73.33 -23.50
C GLN A 1088 8.61 73.25 -23.34
N GLU A 1089 8.12 73.53 -22.12
CA GLU A 1089 6.90 74.30 -21.72
C GLU A 1089 5.41 73.98 -22.10
N THR A 1090 4.59 73.76 -21.04
CA THR A 1090 3.32 74.45 -20.57
C THR A 1090 2.07 74.61 -21.49
N VAL A 1091 0.81 74.85 -21.06
CA VAL A 1091 0.10 75.81 -20.13
C VAL A 1091 -1.31 75.18 -19.82
N VAL A 1092 -1.93 75.04 -18.61
CA VAL A 1092 -2.32 75.89 -17.44
C VAL A 1092 -3.79 76.42 -17.44
N ALA A 1093 -4.51 76.29 -16.29
CA ALA A 1093 -5.77 76.97 -15.84
C ALA A 1093 -7.14 76.57 -16.51
N GLU A 1094 -8.38 76.73 -15.97
CA GLU A 1094 -9.04 77.15 -14.68
C GLU A 1094 -10.60 76.91 -14.78
N ASN A 1095 -11.56 77.01 -13.81
CA ASN A 1095 -11.69 77.12 -12.33
C ASN A 1095 -13.17 76.81 -11.86
N ASP A 1096 -13.51 77.08 -10.58
CA ASP A 1096 -14.82 77.41 -9.95
C ASP A 1096 -15.87 76.35 -9.46
N ASN A 1097 -16.60 76.73 -8.38
CA ASN A 1097 -17.58 75.98 -7.53
C ASN A 1097 -18.34 76.96 -6.58
N PRO A 1098 -19.62 76.78 -6.12
CA PRO A 1098 -19.89 76.63 -4.64
C PRO A 1098 -21.28 76.07 -4.12
N SER A 1099 -21.33 75.74 -2.80
CA SER A 1099 -22.42 75.85 -1.74
C SER A 1099 -23.88 75.32 -1.89
N GLU A 1100 -24.77 75.07 -0.86
CA GLU A 1100 -24.86 74.97 0.65
C GLU A 1100 -26.28 74.35 1.01
N ASP A 1101 -26.77 73.96 2.22
CA ASP A 1101 -26.34 73.89 3.65
C ASP A 1101 -26.58 72.45 4.25
N ASP A 1102 -27.34 72.02 5.29
CA ASP A 1102 -28.28 72.52 6.35
C ASP A 1102 -28.26 71.54 7.60
N VAL A 1103 -28.79 71.90 8.80
CA VAL A 1103 -28.33 71.33 10.12
C VAL A 1103 -29.43 71.11 11.24
N ILE A 1104 -29.06 70.49 12.40
CA ILE A 1104 -29.63 70.52 13.80
C ILE A 1104 -30.50 69.28 14.23
N GLY A 1105 -30.42 68.70 15.46
CA GLY A 1105 -29.44 68.83 16.58
C GLY A 1105 -29.85 68.31 18.01
N ASP A 1106 -28.84 67.86 18.80
CA ASP A 1106 -28.56 67.97 20.28
C ASP A 1106 -29.33 67.25 21.46
N GLY A 1107 -28.57 66.92 22.56
CA GLY A 1107 -28.98 66.77 24.00
C GLY A 1107 -29.27 65.37 24.63
N LEU A 1108 -29.12 65.06 25.96
CA LEU A 1108 -28.05 65.26 26.99
C LEU A 1108 -28.34 64.55 28.38
N PHE A 1109 -27.30 64.07 29.13
CA PHE A 1109 -27.22 63.79 30.62
C PHE A 1109 -28.07 62.65 31.32
N LYS A 1110 -27.80 62.04 32.53
CA LYS A 1110 -26.61 61.85 33.48
C LYS A 1110 -26.86 60.77 34.61
N GLN A 1111 -25.78 60.18 35.19
CA GLN A 1111 -25.60 59.53 36.55
C GLN A 1111 -26.47 58.29 36.96
N ARG A 1112 -25.97 57.10 37.43
CA ARG A 1112 -25.11 56.63 38.59
C ARG A 1112 -25.88 56.46 39.94
N PRO A 1113 -25.59 55.48 40.86
CA PRO A 1113 -24.36 54.66 41.05
C PRO A 1113 -24.48 53.15 41.52
N ALA A 1114 -23.31 52.48 41.67
CA ALA A 1114 -22.87 51.44 42.66
C ALA A 1114 -23.41 49.97 42.74
N ASN A 1115 -22.45 49.02 42.68
CA ASN A 1115 -22.16 47.76 43.44
C ASN A 1115 -23.30 46.82 43.94
N GLU A 1116 -23.15 45.49 44.02
CA GLU A 1116 -22.03 44.54 43.77
C GLU A 1116 -22.56 43.09 43.55
N ASN A 1117 -21.73 42.18 42.98
CA ASN A 1117 -21.69 40.69 43.11
C ASN A 1117 -23.02 39.91 43.31
N VAL A 1118 -23.42 38.91 42.50
CA VAL A 1118 -22.64 37.75 42.01
C VAL A 1118 -23.19 37.20 40.68
N ILE A 1119 -22.25 36.85 39.79
CA ILE A 1119 -22.27 35.90 38.66
C ILE A 1119 -23.61 35.16 38.37
N ASN A 1120 -24.25 35.53 37.24
CA ASN A 1120 -25.21 34.73 36.48
C ASN A 1120 -25.38 35.39 35.10
N GLU A 1121 -25.19 34.67 34.00
CA GLU A 1121 -25.64 35.13 32.68
C GLU A 1121 -26.34 34.00 31.90
N ALA A 1122 -27.39 34.39 31.18
CA ALA A 1122 -28.24 33.50 30.39
C ALA A 1122 -28.28 33.97 28.92
N VAL A 1123 -28.70 33.06 28.04
CA VAL A 1123 -28.67 33.21 26.58
C VAL A 1123 -29.37 34.49 26.07
N ALA A 1124 -28.68 35.26 25.22
CA ALA A 1124 -29.24 36.33 24.39
C ALA A 1124 -29.34 35.92 22.90
N LYS A 1125 -30.14 36.64 22.10
CA LYS A 1125 -30.58 36.22 20.75
C LYS A 1125 -30.02 37.05 19.59
N SER A 1126 -29.97 36.43 18.40
CA SER A 1126 -29.71 37.10 17.12
C SER A 1126 -30.93 37.90 16.59
N SER A 1127 -30.68 38.82 15.65
CA SER A 1127 -31.51 40.02 15.49
C SER A 1127 -32.35 40.14 14.20
N PHE A 1128 -32.21 39.23 13.22
CA PHE A 1128 -32.73 39.40 11.84
C PHE A 1128 -33.62 38.25 11.30
N ALA A 1129 -34.12 37.35 12.14
CA ALA A 1129 -35.09 36.32 11.74
C ALA A 1129 -36.48 36.64 12.30
N ALA A 1130 -37.55 36.19 11.63
CA ALA A 1130 -38.92 36.35 12.11
C ALA A 1130 -39.09 35.63 13.47
N GLU A 1131 -39.48 36.34 14.53
CA GLU A 1131 -39.42 35.83 15.91
C GLU A 1131 -40.80 35.48 16.49
N LEU A 1132 -40.93 34.29 17.10
CA LEU A 1132 -42.15 33.85 17.76
C LEU A 1132 -42.43 34.62 19.06
N LYS A 1133 -43.50 35.41 19.05
CA LYS A 1133 -43.98 36.19 20.21
C LYS A 1133 -45.03 35.43 21.03
N GLY A 1134 -45.99 34.79 20.36
CA GLY A 1134 -47.10 34.08 21.00
C GLY A 1134 -47.48 32.78 20.29
N PHE A 1135 -47.94 31.79 21.06
CA PHE A 1135 -48.38 30.50 20.55
C PHE A 1135 -49.54 29.98 21.40
N SER A 1136 -50.64 29.62 20.77
CA SER A 1136 -51.90 29.19 21.40
C SER A 1136 -52.62 28.19 20.49
N ARG A 1137 -53.69 27.54 20.97
CA ARG A 1137 -54.45 26.56 20.17
C ARG A 1137 -55.15 27.13 18.92
N ASN A 1138 -55.34 28.45 18.90
CA ASN A 1138 -56.17 29.13 17.90
C ASN A 1138 -55.36 30.12 17.03
N GLY A 1139 -54.11 30.44 17.42
CA GLY A 1139 -53.29 31.41 16.70
C GLY A 1139 -51.81 31.41 17.10
N ILE A 1140 -50.97 31.74 16.12
CA ILE A 1140 -49.53 31.92 16.21
C ILE A 1140 -49.22 33.39 15.94
N VAL A 1141 -48.49 34.06 16.82
CA VAL A 1141 -48.12 35.48 16.74
C VAL A 1141 -46.60 35.60 16.63
N PHE A 1142 -46.11 36.32 15.63
CA PHE A 1142 -44.69 36.44 15.30
C PHE A 1142 -44.35 37.80 14.72
N GLU A 1143 -43.10 38.24 14.87
CA GLU A 1143 -42.63 39.55 14.42
C GLU A 1143 -41.58 39.41 13.33
N THR A 1144 -41.84 40.05 12.19
CA THR A 1144 -40.92 40.19 11.07
C THR A 1144 -40.10 41.47 11.24
N LYS A 1145 -38.81 41.45 10.88
CA LYS A 1145 -37.93 42.63 10.92
C LYS A 1145 -37.64 43.24 9.55
N SER A 1146 -38.16 42.62 8.50
CA SER A 1146 -38.11 43.08 7.12
C SER A 1146 -39.34 42.55 6.38
N ALA A 1147 -39.62 43.10 5.20
CA ALA A 1147 -40.72 42.63 4.37
C ALA A 1147 -40.43 41.23 3.78
N GLY A 1148 -41.45 40.37 3.66
CA GLY A 1148 -41.32 39.09 2.97
C GLY A 1148 -42.39 38.06 3.31
N ILE A 1149 -42.18 36.84 2.82
CA ILE A 1149 -43.04 35.68 3.09
C ILE A 1149 -42.49 34.92 4.29
N VAL A 1150 -43.34 34.63 5.28
CA VAL A 1150 -42.99 33.85 6.48
C VAL A 1150 -43.63 32.47 6.40
N LYS A 1151 -42.80 31.42 6.54
CA LYS A 1151 -43.25 30.03 6.66
C LYS A 1151 -43.05 29.56 8.11
N ILE A 1152 -44.15 29.15 8.75
CA ILE A 1152 -44.22 28.68 10.13
C ILE A 1152 -44.27 27.16 10.12
N SER A 1153 -43.54 26.50 11.03
CA SER A 1153 -43.64 25.05 11.25
C SER A 1153 -43.70 24.74 12.74
N VAL A 1154 -44.54 23.77 13.11
CA VAL A 1154 -44.72 23.28 14.48
C VAL A 1154 -44.26 21.83 14.51
N MET A 1155 -43.37 21.50 15.44
CA MET A 1155 -42.77 20.17 15.63
C MET A 1155 -42.92 19.75 17.09
N SER A 1156 -43.07 18.46 17.35
CA SER A 1156 -43.02 17.90 18.71
C SER A 1156 -41.61 18.02 19.31
N ALA A 1157 -41.48 17.84 20.63
CA ALA A 1157 -40.17 17.77 21.30
C ALA A 1157 -39.22 16.71 20.70
N ASN A 1158 -39.77 15.69 20.02
CA ASN A 1158 -39.04 14.58 19.40
C ASN A 1158 -38.73 14.84 17.91
N GLY A 1159 -38.87 16.08 17.43
CA GLY A 1159 -38.56 16.49 16.05
C GLY A 1159 -39.66 16.23 15.01
N ILE A 1160 -40.65 15.37 15.29
CA ILE A 1160 -41.74 15.06 14.34
C ILE A 1160 -42.57 16.30 14.05
N MET A 1161 -42.71 16.68 12.77
CA MET A 1161 -43.47 17.85 12.33
C MET A 1161 -44.99 17.61 12.43
N VAL A 1162 -45.69 18.51 13.12
CA VAL A 1162 -47.12 18.45 13.44
C VAL A 1162 -47.95 19.29 12.46
N LYS A 1163 -47.45 20.48 12.07
CA LYS A 1163 -48.11 21.36 11.10
C LYS A 1163 -47.12 22.33 10.45
N SER A 1164 -47.44 22.83 9.27
CA SER A 1164 -46.83 24.03 8.69
C SER A 1164 -47.93 24.94 8.11
N VAL A 1165 -47.70 26.26 8.17
CA VAL A 1165 -48.60 27.33 7.70
C VAL A 1165 -47.72 28.48 7.16
N SER A 1166 -48.21 29.29 6.23
CA SER A 1166 -47.43 30.40 5.65
C SER A 1166 -48.26 31.66 5.44
N ALA A 1167 -47.66 32.83 5.62
CA ALA A 1167 -48.25 34.12 5.33
C ALA A 1167 -47.30 34.97 4.45
N GLY A 1168 -47.84 35.56 3.38
CA GLY A 1168 -47.06 36.24 2.34
C GLY A 1168 -47.13 37.76 2.41
N ASN A 1169 -46.12 38.41 1.82
CA ASN A 1169 -46.01 39.87 1.65
C ASN A 1169 -46.28 40.68 2.92
N LEU A 1170 -45.83 40.16 4.07
CA LEU A 1170 -45.89 40.85 5.34
C LEU A 1170 -44.73 41.85 5.42
N GLU A 1171 -45.01 43.12 5.72
CA GLU A 1171 -43.96 44.11 6.03
C GLU A 1171 -43.32 43.87 7.41
N ALA A 1172 -42.32 44.67 7.80
CA ALA A 1172 -41.70 44.58 9.12
C ALA A 1172 -42.71 44.99 10.22
N GLY A 1173 -43.04 44.06 11.12
CA GLY A 1173 -44.00 44.29 12.20
C GLY A 1173 -44.43 42.99 12.90
N THR A 1174 -45.27 43.12 13.93
CA THR A 1174 -45.89 41.93 14.57
C THR A 1174 -47.16 41.53 13.82
N HIS A 1175 -47.20 40.28 13.38
CA HIS A 1175 -48.28 39.65 12.61
C HIS A 1175 -48.85 38.44 13.35
N SER A 1176 -50.05 38.02 12.98
CA SER A 1176 -50.69 36.83 13.57
C SER A 1176 -51.38 35.98 12.51
N VAL A 1177 -51.19 34.67 12.60
CA VAL A 1177 -51.80 33.66 11.73
C VAL A 1177 -52.68 32.77 12.60
N ALA A 1178 -53.96 32.69 12.24
CA ALA A 1178 -54.87 31.71 12.83
C ALA A 1178 -54.46 30.29 12.40
N TRP A 1179 -54.48 29.35 13.34
CA TRP A 1179 -54.37 27.92 13.08
C TRP A 1179 -55.29 27.20 14.08
N ASN A 1180 -55.90 26.09 13.68
CA ASN A 1180 -56.62 25.24 14.62
C ASN A 1180 -55.70 24.10 15.06
N SER A 1181 -55.52 23.94 16.37
CA SER A 1181 -54.75 22.86 16.98
C SER A 1181 -55.54 22.10 18.05
N ASP A 1182 -56.87 22.00 17.93
CA ASP A 1182 -57.72 21.34 18.92
C ASP A 1182 -57.34 19.87 19.12
N ASN A 1183 -56.95 19.19 18.02
CA ASN A 1183 -56.46 17.81 18.03
C ASN A 1183 -54.95 17.66 18.33
N VAL A 1184 -54.22 18.75 18.63
CA VAL A 1184 -52.82 18.68 19.04
C VAL A 1184 -52.73 18.53 20.57
N PRO A 1185 -52.07 17.49 21.11
CA PRO A 1185 -51.96 17.30 22.55
C PRO A 1185 -51.34 18.48 23.30
N SER A 1186 -51.63 18.61 24.59
CA SER A 1186 -50.88 19.49 25.49
C SER A 1186 -49.45 18.95 25.63
N GLY A 1187 -48.44 19.79 25.47
CA GLY A 1187 -47.05 19.33 25.42
C GLY A 1187 -46.04 20.41 25.01
N ARG A 1188 -44.75 20.05 24.95
CA ARG A 1188 -43.68 20.94 24.50
C ARG A 1188 -43.44 20.76 23.00
N TYR A 1189 -43.55 21.85 22.25
CA TYR A 1189 -43.40 21.88 20.80
C TYR A 1189 -42.33 22.89 20.41
N LEU A 1190 -41.51 22.56 19.41
CA LEU A 1190 -40.63 23.52 18.74
C LEU A 1190 -41.44 24.19 17.63
N VAL A 1191 -41.56 25.51 17.70
CA VAL A 1191 -42.17 26.30 16.62
C VAL A 1191 -41.07 27.09 15.93
N THR A 1192 -40.90 26.88 14.63
CA THR A 1192 -39.92 27.56 13.78
C THR A 1192 -40.58 28.49 12.78
N LEU A 1193 -39.84 29.54 12.41
CA LEU A 1193 -40.28 30.64 11.55
C LEU A 1193 -39.16 30.93 10.56
N SER A 1194 -39.42 30.71 9.28
CA SER A 1194 -38.49 30.96 8.17
C SER A 1194 -38.94 32.18 7.37
N GLN A 1195 -38.06 33.16 7.22
CA GLN A 1195 -38.26 34.35 6.38
C GLN A 1195 -36.93 34.72 5.70
N ASN A 1196 -36.94 34.99 4.40
CA ASN A 1196 -35.80 35.53 3.64
C ASN A 1196 -34.46 34.78 3.92
N GLY A 1197 -34.49 33.44 3.83
CA GLY A 1197 -33.33 32.57 4.06
C GLY A 1197 -32.93 32.35 5.53
N LYS A 1198 -33.54 33.05 6.49
CA LYS A 1198 -33.22 32.95 7.93
C LYS A 1198 -34.33 32.27 8.71
N VAL A 1199 -33.96 31.36 9.60
CA VAL A 1199 -34.89 30.58 10.43
C VAL A 1199 -34.69 30.95 11.91
N SER A 1200 -35.78 31.27 12.62
CA SER A 1200 -35.80 31.25 14.08
C SER A 1200 -36.54 30.02 14.59
N GLY A 1201 -36.25 29.60 15.83
CA GLY A 1201 -36.95 28.50 16.50
C GLY A 1201 -37.12 28.80 17.98
N LYS A 1202 -38.28 28.43 18.55
CA LYS A 1202 -38.57 28.58 19.97
C LYS A 1202 -39.39 27.40 20.47
N PHE A 1203 -38.88 26.72 21.50
CA PHE A 1203 -39.68 25.74 22.24
C PHE A 1203 -40.75 26.47 23.06
N VAL A 1204 -41.99 26.02 22.94
CA VAL A 1204 -43.18 26.57 23.60
C VAL A 1204 -44.05 25.42 24.10
N SER A 1205 -44.66 25.59 25.27
CA SER A 1205 -45.59 24.59 25.82
C SER A 1205 -47.02 24.94 25.43
N LEU A 1206 -47.62 24.12 24.57
CA LEU A 1206 -49.05 24.17 24.27
C LEU A 1206 -49.81 23.59 25.48
N LYS A 1207 -50.75 24.37 26.03
CA LYS A 1207 -51.64 23.95 27.10
C LYS A 1207 -52.97 23.52 26.49
#